data_AF-A0AAD5W1C3-F1
#
_entry.id   AF-A0AAD5W1C3-F1
#
_cell.length_a   1.000
_cell.length_b   1.000
_cell.length_c   1.000
_cell.angle_alpha   90.00
_cell.angle_beta   90.00
_cell.angle_gamma   90.00
#
_symmetry.space_group_name_H-M   'P 1'
#
loop_
_entity.id
_entity.type
_entity.pdbx_description
1 polymer ?
#
loop_
_entity_poly.entity_id
_entity_poly.type
_entity_poly.pdbx_seq_one_letter_code
_entity_poly.pdbx_strand_id
1 'polypeptide(L)'
;MNTRIFSPYEFPCGLKANNRLVKAPLYEHLSDFLGGPPNPYHFALYSSWARHNWGMIITGNVQISRSHLTLGRDLVVPDLLTENSVKPYKRLSQTIKGPSCQTLAIMQLSHAGRQSSNFIGGRYPFEPPLAPSAVSVGSRALEGDLVAETIQSILFQTPKEMSPEEVDEVVESFIKGALFGYNRCQGLDGVELHVAHGYYLPEISVNAKTRAQDPEEARALRHVLALAAWGTVDFIDVSGGDYENPEFMTTDATKRGRRQAFFANFARKAVKSIESLGRNRTPRPAIMLTGGLRTPALLQSALQSNQADLAGIGRCSIICPHIPEIMASYEQGLAGYDGDTLFGAEPEIPTPMLLGRGPLASFWISVKKVKVIGAGLNMAWYTLVLRRIARAELQALHGLTLPKSARGPDYSLGVLRILFQLYFWVPNPGREARGSILAHFDLFTAIVTGLFSASGAPTTACSECTVQNPAALMNLPSGFPAAAYGLSYVAVAIGTQNYTCSSTGTYTLNGALADLFDISCLAKSKTLFDKVTDAAIAIWQHAPPNLSTKTVMNGLQTMIKNPIFLGQHYYVTNPITGTGVNPMWDFTSSSATRKNSEAYVVAAKSYGSAAPTGTQDIDWVYLTNIGAGELANVVYRTDTKLGQPPASCTPGSDPLYVKYAAKYWLYGGSIAKH
;
A
#
# COMPACT_ATOMS: atom_id res chain seq x y z
N MET A 1 -18.36 -29.27 31.19
CA MET A 1 -19.15 -28.08 30.83
C MET A 1 -19.00 -27.90 29.34
N ASN A 2 -20.09 -27.92 28.57
CA ASN A 2 -20.01 -27.77 27.11
C ASN A 2 -19.90 -26.27 26.80
N THR A 3 -18.68 -25.80 26.61
CA THR A 3 -18.38 -24.38 26.50
C THR A 3 -18.71 -23.87 25.10
N ARG A 4 -19.45 -22.77 25.02
CA ARG A 4 -19.91 -22.20 23.75
C ARG A 4 -18.74 -21.79 22.83
N ILE A 5 -17.56 -21.47 23.36
CA ILE A 5 -16.44 -20.91 22.61
C ILE A 5 -15.95 -21.83 21.50
N PHE A 6 -15.68 -23.11 21.80
CA PHE A 6 -15.23 -24.11 20.82
C PHE A 6 -16.37 -24.91 20.20
N SER A 7 -17.61 -24.51 20.42
CA SER A 7 -18.72 -25.03 19.62
C SER A 7 -18.63 -24.46 18.19
N PRO A 8 -18.84 -25.28 17.15
CA PRO A 8 -18.87 -24.78 15.78
C PRO A 8 -20.03 -23.80 15.59
N TYR A 9 -19.88 -22.91 14.62
CA TYR A 9 -20.94 -22.00 14.18
C TYR A 9 -21.21 -22.19 12.69
N GLU A 10 -22.47 -22.42 12.34
CA GLU A 10 -22.92 -22.55 10.95
C GLU A 10 -23.56 -21.23 10.51
N PHE A 11 -23.00 -20.63 9.47
CA PHE A 11 -23.48 -19.39 8.87
C PHE A 11 -24.69 -19.65 7.97
N PRO A 12 -25.51 -18.62 7.68
CA PRO A 12 -26.64 -18.72 6.75
C PRO A 12 -26.31 -19.37 5.40
N CYS A 13 -25.12 -19.12 4.84
CA CYS A 13 -24.64 -19.71 3.60
C CYS A 13 -24.19 -21.18 3.71
N GLY A 14 -24.27 -21.80 4.90
CA GLY A 14 -23.87 -23.19 5.16
C GLY A 14 -22.38 -23.40 5.45
N LEU A 15 -21.55 -22.34 5.39
CA LEU A 15 -20.17 -22.42 5.87
C LEU A 15 -20.15 -22.65 7.39
N LYS A 16 -19.14 -23.39 7.86
CA LYS A 16 -18.99 -23.72 9.28
C LYS A 16 -17.64 -23.26 9.80
N ALA A 17 -17.64 -22.37 10.78
CA ALA A 17 -16.46 -22.10 11.59
C ALA A 17 -16.33 -23.18 12.65
N ASN A 18 -15.13 -23.72 12.85
CA ASN A 18 -14.89 -24.79 13.83
C ASN A 18 -14.98 -24.31 15.30
N ASN A 19 -14.89 -23.00 15.53
CA ASN A 19 -15.14 -22.35 16.82
C ASN A 19 -15.56 -20.88 16.61
N ARG A 20 -15.87 -20.18 17.71
CA ARG A 20 -16.43 -18.82 17.70
C ARG A 20 -15.39 -17.71 17.88
N LEU A 21 -14.09 -18.03 17.88
CA LEU A 21 -13.01 -17.07 17.99
C LEU A 21 -12.61 -16.55 16.61
N VAL A 22 -12.58 -15.23 16.46
CA VAL A 22 -12.30 -14.57 15.19
C VAL A 22 -11.11 -13.63 15.35
N LYS A 23 -10.05 -13.80 14.54
CA LYS A 23 -9.02 -12.78 14.41
C LYS A 23 -9.63 -11.64 13.60
N ALA A 24 -9.82 -10.49 14.25
CA ALA A 24 -10.45 -9.33 13.64
C ALA A 24 -9.52 -8.62 12.64
N PRO A 25 -10.06 -7.81 11.72
CA PRO A 25 -9.29 -7.02 10.77
C PRO A 25 -8.28 -6.10 11.46
N LEU A 26 -7.07 -6.02 10.91
CA LEU A 26 -5.98 -5.19 11.42
C LEU A 26 -5.20 -4.64 10.24
N TYR A 27 -4.88 -3.34 10.24
CA TYR A 27 -4.07 -2.77 9.18
C TYR A 27 -2.60 -3.19 9.30
N GLU A 28 -2.11 -3.91 8.29
CA GLU A 28 -0.81 -4.60 8.35
C GLU A 28 0.34 -3.74 7.85
N HIS A 29 0.05 -2.83 6.91
CA HIS A 29 1.04 -1.95 6.28
C HIS A 29 2.25 -2.75 5.72
N LEU A 30 2.00 -3.88 5.07
CA LEU A 30 3.03 -4.82 4.57
C LEU A 30 3.19 -4.83 3.04
N SER A 31 2.27 -4.21 2.30
CA SER A 31 2.33 -4.18 0.84
C SER A 31 3.44 -3.28 0.32
N ASP A 32 3.65 -3.35 -0.99
CA ASP A 32 4.52 -2.42 -1.69
C ASP A 32 4.03 -0.96 -1.51
N PHE A 33 4.94 -0.03 -1.74
CA PHE A 33 4.60 1.39 -1.66
C PHE A 33 3.61 1.75 -2.78
N LEU A 34 2.58 2.53 -2.43
CA LEU A 34 1.37 2.78 -3.23
C LEU A 34 0.50 1.52 -3.46
N GLY A 35 0.56 0.59 -2.51
CA GLY A 35 -0.29 -0.59 -2.46
C GLY A 35 0.10 -1.69 -3.43
N GLY A 36 -0.43 -2.90 -3.22
CA GLY A 36 -0.09 -4.06 -4.04
C GLY A 36 -0.76 -5.36 -3.60
N PRO A 37 -0.46 -6.49 -4.26
CA PRO A 37 -0.96 -7.79 -3.86
C PRO A 37 -0.25 -8.32 -2.59
N PRO A 38 -0.77 -9.40 -1.96
CA PRO A 38 -0.08 -10.08 -0.89
C PRO A 38 1.31 -10.53 -1.29
N ASN A 39 2.26 -10.44 -0.35
CA ASN A 39 3.67 -10.77 -0.55
C ASN A 39 4.15 -11.76 0.53
N PRO A 40 5.40 -12.24 0.49
CA PRO A 40 5.91 -13.20 1.47
C PRO A 40 5.77 -12.78 2.93
N TYR A 41 5.81 -11.48 3.25
CA TYR A 41 5.59 -10.99 4.60
C TYR A 41 4.15 -11.20 5.08
N HIS A 42 3.17 -11.03 4.20
CA HIS A 42 1.78 -11.33 4.54
C HIS A 42 1.62 -12.82 4.84
N PHE A 43 2.14 -13.71 3.99
CA PHE A 43 2.05 -15.15 4.23
C PHE A 43 2.71 -15.53 5.56
N ALA A 44 3.90 -15.01 5.84
CA ALA A 44 4.58 -15.24 7.10
C ALA A 44 3.74 -14.75 8.30
N LEU A 45 3.19 -13.53 8.22
CA LEU A 45 2.33 -12.96 9.26
C LEU A 45 1.08 -13.81 9.49
N TYR A 46 0.28 -14.11 8.46
CA TYR A 46 -0.95 -14.89 8.63
C TYR A 46 -0.68 -16.32 9.07
N SER A 47 0.47 -16.90 8.69
CA SER A 47 0.86 -18.22 9.19
C SER A 47 1.02 -18.25 10.71
N SER A 48 1.35 -17.10 11.34
CA SER A 48 1.47 -17.01 12.80
C SER A 48 0.12 -17.22 13.49
N TRP A 49 -0.98 -16.74 12.90
CA TRP A 49 -2.33 -17.00 13.41
C TRP A 49 -2.85 -18.37 12.96
N ALA A 50 -2.63 -18.75 11.71
CA ALA A 50 -3.17 -19.98 11.12
C ALA A 50 -2.77 -21.27 11.85
N ARG A 51 -1.66 -21.25 12.61
CA ARG A 51 -1.22 -22.38 13.44
C ARG A 51 -2.05 -22.60 14.70
N HIS A 52 -2.82 -21.61 15.14
CA HIS A 52 -3.49 -21.60 16.44
C HIS A 52 -5.00 -21.69 16.30
N ASN A 53 -5.56 -22.84 15.92
CA ASN A 53 -7.00 -23.19 15.89
C ASN A 53 -8.04 -22.02 15.92
N TRP A 54 -7.93 -21.02 15.04
CA TRP A 54 -8.89 -19.92 14.97
C TRP A 54 -10.12 -20.38 14.18
N GLY A 55 -11.32 -19.95 14.60
CA GLY A 55 -12.55 -20.23 13.86
C GLY A 55 -12.60 -19.52 12.51
N MET A 56 -12.15 -18.26 12.54
CA MET A 56 -12.13 -17.40 11.37
C MET A 56 -10.99 -16.38 11.50
N ILE A 57 -10.36 -16.06 10.39
CA ILE A 57 -9.31 -15.04 10.30
C ILE A 57 -9.71 -14.08 9.20
N ILE A 58 -9.83 -12.80 9.56
CA ILE A 58 -10.17 -11.73 8.64
C ILE A 58 -8.91 -10.93 8.29
N THR A 59 -8.74 -10.63 7.01
CA THR A 59 -7.59 -9.87 6.54
C THR A 59 -7.60 -8.43 7.05
N GLY A 60 -6.48 -7.71 6.94
CA GLY A 60 -6.51 -6.25 6.96
C GLY A 60 -7.23 -5.67 5.74
N ASN A 61 -7.22 -4.35 5.63
CA ASN A 61 -7.84 -3.60 4.54
C ASN A 61 -7.32 -4.07 3.18
N VAL A 62 -8.22 -4.60 2.35
CA VAL A 62 -8.02 -4.76 0.90
C VAL A 62 -8.79 -3.64 0.21
N GLN A 63 -8.07 -2.64 -0.29
CA GLN A 63 -8.67 -1.50 -0.96
C GLN A 63 -9.25 -1.92 -2.30
N ILE A 64 -10.49 -1.50 -2.58
CA ILE A 64 -11.11 -1.71 -3.90
C ILE A 64 -10.53 -0.79 -4.98
N SER A 65 -9.79 0.25 -4.57
CA SER A 65 -9.20 1.25 -5.46
C SER A 65 -7.77 1.60 -5.03
N ARG A 66 -6.85 1.60 -5.99
CA ARG A 66 -5.46 2.06 -5.78
C ARG A 66 -5.37 3.56 -5.50
N SER A 67 -6.40 4.31 -5.89
CA SER A 67 -6.47 5.74 -5.67
C SER A 67 -7.01 6.11 -4.29
N HIS A 68 -7.35 5.15 -3.42
CA HIS A 68 -7.91 5.47 -2.10
C HIS A 68 -7.28 4.59 -1.01
N LEU A 69 -5.95 4.67 -0.91
CA LEU A 69 -5.15 3.99 0.11
C LEU A 69 -5.17 4.75 1.44
N THR A 70 -4.88 4.05 2.53
CA THR A 70 -4.80 4.66 3.86
C THR A 70 -3.41 5.26 4.11
N LEU A 71 -2.42 4.40 4.35
CA LEU A 71 -1.01 4.76 4.58
C LEU A 71 -0.09 4.20 3.47
N GLY A 72 -0.64 4.02 2.26
CA GLY A 72 0.13 3.74 1.05
C GLY A 72 0.77 2.35 0.97
N ARG A 73 0.48 1.43 1.90
CA ARG A 73 0.97 0.03 1.86
C ARG A 73 -0.15 -0.95 2.12
N ASP A 74 -1.32 -0.62 1.58
CA ASP A 74 -2.53 -1.43 1.66
C ASP A 74 -2.49 -2.57 0.63
N LEU A 75 -3.23 -3.65 0.92
CA LEU A 75 -3.57 -4.61 -0.12
C LEU A 75 -4.56 -3.97 -1.08
N VAL A 76 -4.51 -4.31 -2.37
CA VAL A 76 -5.41 -3.72 -3.37
C VAL A 76 -5.98 -4.77 -4.32
N VAL A 77 -7.30 -4.74 -4.52
CA VAL A 77 -7.97 -5.56 -5.54
C VAL A 77 -7.32 -5.30 -6.91
N PRO A 78 -6.92 -6.34 -7.65
CA PRO A 78 -6.24 -6.14 -8.93
C PRO A 78 -7.18 -5.56 -10.00
N ASP A 79 -6.65 -4.65 -10.81
CA ASP A 79 -7.42 -4.01 -11.90
C ASP A 79 -7.80 -5.02 -12.99
N LEU A 80 -6.92 -5.98 -13.27
CA LEU A 80 -7.12 -7.06 -14.23
C LEU A 80 -7.04 -8.41 -13.52
N LEU A 81 -8.10 -9.22 -13.61
CA LEU A 81 -8.20 -10.53 -12.97
C LEU A 81 -7.48 -11.61 -13.79
N THR A 82 -6.16 -11.52 -13.90
CA THR A 82 -5.31 -12.56 -14.53
C THR A 82 -4.86 -13.59 -13.50
N GLU A 83 -4.47 -14.79 -13.93
CA GLU A 83 -3.96 -15.83 -13.02
C GLU A 83 -2.80 -15.33 -12.14
N ASN A 84 -1.89 -14.53 -12.71
CA ASN A 84 -0.76 -13.92 -11.99
C ASN A 84 -1.21 -12.93 -10.91
N SER A 85 -2.28 -12.17 -11.16
CA SER A 85 -2.84 -11.22 -10.18
C SER A 85 -3.59 -11.91 -9.04
N VAL A 86 -4.19 -13.07 -9.31
CA VAL A 86 -5.03 -13.82 -8.35
C VAL A 86 -4.16 -14.74 -7.49
N LYS A 87 -3.09 -15.33 -8.05
CA LYS A 87 -2.20 -16.30 -7.38
C LYS A 87 -1.72 -15.88 -5.98
N PRO A 88 -1.29 -14.62 -5.73
CA PRO A 88 -0.88 -14.20 -4.39
C PRO A 88 -2.02 -14.24 -3.35
N TYR A 89 -3.24 -13.90 -3.75
CA TYR A 89 -4.42 -13.96 -2.88
C TYR A 89 -4.86 -15.39 -2.59
N LYS A 90 -4.75 -16.29 -3.59
CA LYS A 90 -4.96 -17.73 -3.40
C LYS A 90 -4.01 -18.29 -2.35
N ARG A 91 -2.73 -17.94 -2.47
CA ARG A 91 -1.70 -18.33 -1.49
C ARG A 91 -1.97 -17.74 -0.11
N LEU A 92 -2.46 -16.51 -0.03
CA LEU A 92 -2.83 -15.88 1.24
C LEU A 92 -3.92 -16.68 1.95
N SER A 93 -5.00 -17.04 1.27
CA SER A 93 -6.07 -17.84 1.88
C SER A 93 -5.61 -19.24 2.27
N GLN A 94 -4.85 -19.93 1.43
CA GLN A 94 -4.26 -21.22 1.79
C GLN A 94 -3.42 -21.11 3.07
N THR A 95 -2.68 -20.01 3.20
CA THR A 95 -1.89 -19.73 4.40
C THR A 95 -2.79 -19.52 5.62
N ILE A 96 -3.87 -18.76 5.49
CA ILE A 96 -4.84 -18.49 6.57
C ILE A 96 -5.53 -19.77 7.03
N LYS A 97 -5.96 -20.60 6.08
CA LYS A 97 -6.60 -21.90 6.32
C LYS A 97 -5.70 -22.87 7.08
N GLY A 98 -4.38 -22.70 6.92
CA GLY A 98 -3.38 -23.57 7.52
C GLY A 98 -3.48 -25.01 7.03
N PRO A 99 -2.67 -25.92 7.59
CA PRO A 99 -2.65 -27.33 7.18
C PRO A 99 -3.96 -28.06 7.44
N SER A 100 -4.71 -27.67 8.48
CA SER A 100 -5.98 -28.31 8.85
C SER A 100 -7.14 -27.92 7.92
N CYS A 101 -7.02 -26.81 7.18
CA CYS A 101 -8.08 -26.23 6.36
C CYS A 101 -9.42 -25.96 7.09
N GLN A 102 -9.40 -25.86 8.42
CA GLN A 102 -10.61 -25.65 9.23
C GLN A 102 -10.91 -24.17 9.50
N THR A 103 -9.90 -23.31 9.43
CA THR A 103 -10.04 -21.88 9.67
C THR A 103 -10.65 -21.20 8.45
N LEU A 104 -11.74 -20.44 8.63
CA LEU A 104 -12.32 -19.66 7.53
C LEU A 104 -11.46 -18.42 7.23
N ALA A 105 -11.16 -18.20 5.95
CA ALA A 105 -10.40 -17.07 5.45
C ALA A 105 -11.33 -16.02 4.84
N ILE A 106 -11.50 -14.88 5.52
CA ILE A 106 -12.37 -13.79 5.07
C ILE A 106 -11.53 -12.58 4.66
N MET A 107 -11.84 -12.00 3.50
CA MET A 107 -11.19 -10.78 3.03
C MET A 107 -12.02 -9.55 3.36
N GLN A 108 -11.42 -8.56 4.00
CA GLN A 108 -12.08 -7.29 4.28
C GLN A 108 -11.86 -6.30 3.12
N LEU A 109 -12.93 -5.98 2.38
CA LEU A 109 -12.92 -4.94 1.35
C LEU A 109 -13.13 -3.57 1.97
N SER A 110 -12.32 -2.61 1.56
CA SER A 110 -12.29 -1.25 2.11
C SER A 110 -12.17 -0.19 1.02
N HIS A 111 -12.58 1.04 1.34
CA HIS A 111 -12.31 2.24 0.56
C HIS A 111 -12.10 3.43 1.50
N ALA A 112 -10.88 3.98 1.54
CA ALA A 112 -10.49 4.98 2.53
C ALA A 112 -11.24 6.32 2.40
N GLY A 113 -11.83 6.63 1.24
CA GLY A 113 -12.62 7.85 1.02
C GLY A 113 -11.83 9.12 1.42
N ARG A 114 -12.49 10.06 2.11
CA ARG A 114 -11.86 11.29 2.63
C ARG A 114 -10.69 11.08 3.60
N GLN A 115 -10.53 9.86 4.12
CA GLN A 115 -9.46 9.51 5.04
C GLN A 115 -8.19 9.04 4.30
N SER A 116 -8.22 9.05 2.97
CA SER A 116 -7.06 8.78 2.13
C SER A 116 -6.14 10.00 2.07
N SER A 117 -4.89 9.84 2.53
CA SER A 117 -3.94 10.95 2.66
C SER A 117 -3.49 11.54 1.31
N ASN A 118 -3.09 12.81 1.33
CA ASN A 118 -2.68 13.54 0.12
C ASN A 118 -1.44 12.93 -0.55
N PHE A 119 -0.45 12.46 0.22
CA PHE A 119 0.85 12.06 -0.33
C PHE A 119 1.01 10.56 -0.59
N ILE A 120 0.32 9.73 0.20
CA ILE A 120 0.47 8.26 0.16
C ILE A 120 -0.89 7.56 -0.04
N GLY A 121 -1.94 8.32 -0.36
CA GLY A 121 -3.27 7.80 -0.65
C GLY A 121 -3.41 7.14 -2.02
N GLY A 122 -2.34 7.11 -2.83
CA GLY A 122 -2.36 6.55 -4.18
C GLY A 122 -2.97 7.46 -5.25
N ARG A 123 -3.26 8.73 -4.91
CA ARG A 123 -3.60 9.82 -5.83
C ARG A 123 -2.42 10.76 -6.01
N TYR A 124 -2.54 11.70 -6.95
CA TYR A 124 -1.59 12.79 -7.06
C TYR A 124 -1.58 13.61 -5.75
N PRO A 125 -0.42 14.12 -5.29
CA PRO A 125 -0.36 15.01 -4.14
C PRO A 125 -1.38 16.15 -4.25
N PHE A 126 -2.21 16.31 -3.22
CA PHE A 126 -3.26 17.34 -3.18
C PHE A 126 -4.38 17.17 -4.23
N GLU A 127 -4.58 15.97 -4.75
CA GLU A 127 -5.79 15.62 -5.51
C GLU A 127 -6.89 15.13 -4.56
N PRO A 128 -8.08 15.78 -4.52
CA PRO A 128 -9.08 15.54 -3.51
C PRO A 128 -9.57 14.09 -3.53
N PRO A 129 -9.56 13.38 -2.39
CA PRO A 129 -10.24 12.10 -2.29
C PRO A 129 -11.71 12.26 -2.62
N LEU A 130 -12.30 11.21 -3.18
CA LEU A 130 -13.73 11.13 -3.36
C LEU A 130 -14.40 10.74 -2.04
N ALA A 131 -15.51 11.41 -1.71
CA ALA A 131 -16.38 11.06 -0.59
C ALA A 131 -17.83 11.48 -0.87
N PRO A 132 -18.83 10.99 -0.11
CA PRO A 132 -20.24 11.36 -0.32
C PRO A 132 -20.56 12.83 -0.01
N SER A 133 -19.66 13.55 0.64
CA SER A 133 -19.82 14.99 0.90
C SER A 133 -18.46 15.66 1.03
N ALA A 134 -18.41 16.95 0.68
CA ALA A 134 -17.20 17.78 0.79
C ALA A 134 -16.88 18.20 2.25
N VAL A 135 -16.83 17.23 3.17
CA VAL A 135 -16.56 17.46 4.60
C VAL A 135 -15.21 16.87 4.98
N SER A 136 -14.25 17.74 5.31
CA SER A 136 -12.92 17.32 5.74
C SER A 136 -12.96 16.52 7.06
N VAL A 137 -12.07 15.53 7.16
CA VAL A 137 -11.87 14.72 8.37
C VAL A 137 -11.49 15.62 9.53
N GLY A 138 -12.09 15.47 10.71
CA GLY A 138 -11.67 16.17 11.93
C GLY A 138 -11.92 17.69 11.99
N SER A 139 -12.62 18.27 11.01
CA SER A 139 -12.90 19.71 10.89
C SER A 139 -13.49 20.38 12.15
N ARG A 140 -14.30 19.67 12.95
CA ARG A 140 -14.86 20.19 14.23
C ARG A 140 -13.96 20.00 15.46
N ALA A 141 -12.96 19.13 15.39
CA ALA A 141 -12.14 18.77 16.56
C ALA A 141 -10.87 19.62 16.71
N LEU A 142 -10.54 20.44 15.71
CA LEU A 142 -9.31 21.24 15.66
C LEU A 142 -9.54 22.76 15.77
N GLU A 143 -10.80 23.18 15.87
CA GLU A 143 -11.21 24.59 15.84
C GLU A 143 -10.46 25.41 16.91
N GLY A 144 -9.63 26.36 16.45
CA GLY A 144 -8.85 27.27 17.30
C GLY A 144 -7.38 26.92 17.50
N ASP A 145 -6.83 25.93 16.79
CA ASP A 145 -5.39 25.59 16.78
C ASP A 145 -4.82 25.61 15.36
N LEU A 146 -4.33 26.79 14.94
CA LEU A 146 -3.85 27.06 13.58
C LEU A 146 -2.76 26.07 13.10
N VAL A 147 -1.92 25.58 14.01
CA VAL A 147 -0.85 24.63 13.67
C VAL A 147 -1.42 23.24 13.39
N ALA A 148 -2.38 22.77 14.21
CA ALA A 148 -3.04 21.50 13.98
C ALA A 148 -3.89 21.52 12.70
N GLU A 149 -4.61 22.62 12.46
CA GLU A 149 -5.38 22.84 11.24
C GLU A 149 -4.47 22.84 9.99
N THR A 150 -3.32 23.51 10.04
CA THR A 150 -2.34 23.56 8.93
C THR A 150 -1.74 22.19 8.64
N ILE A 151 -1.34 21.43 9.67
CA ILE A 151 -0.79 20.08 9.49
C ILE A 151 -1.86 19.14 8.94
N GLN A 152 -3.10 19.26 9.43
CA GLN A 152 -4.19 18.45 8.93
C GLN A 152 -4.51 18.78 7.47
N SER A 153 -4.59 20.04 7.06
CA SER A 153 -4.86 20.42 5.66
C SER A 153 -3.79 19.94 4.69
N ILE A 154 -2.54 19.84 5.16
CA ILE A 154 -1.42 19.30 4.38
C ILE A 154 -1.57 17.78 4.20
N LEU A 155 -1.96 17.05 5.25
CA LEU A 155 -2.08 15.58 5.21
C LEU A 155 -3.39 15.10 4.58
N PHE A 156 -4.48 15.83 4.80
CA PHE A 156 -5.85 15.54 4.37
C PHE A 156 -6.49 16.83 3.86
N GLN A 157 -6.87 16.84 2.59
CA GLN A 157 -7.65 17.93 2.02
C GLN A 157 -9.16 17.68 2.16
N THR A 158 -9.95 18.73 1.92
CA THR A 158 -11.40 18.57 1.75
C THR A 158 -11.68 17.63 0.58
N PRO A 159 -12.45 16.54 0.78
CA PRO A 159 -12.77 15.62 -0.30
C PRO A 159 -13.67 16.29 -1.36
N LYS A 160 -13.63 15.75 -2.57
CA LYS A 160 -14.60 16.07 -3.62
C LYS A 160 -15.86 15.24 -3.37
N GLU A 161 -17.01 15.90 -3.41
CA GLU A 161 -18.31 15.22 -3.39
C GLU A 161 -18.47 14.39 -4.67
N MET A 162 -18.79 13.11 -4.51
CA MET A 162 -18.97 12.19 -5.64
C MET A 162 -20.23 12.53 -6.45
N SER A 163 -20.14 12.43 -7.78
CA SER A 163 -21.32 12.38 -8.63
C SER A 163 -22.05 11.02 -8.50
N PRO A 164 -23.33 10.91 -8.89
CA PRO A 164 -24.03 9.63 -8.91
C PRO A 164 -23.28 8.54 -9.70
N GLU A 165 -22.64 8.92 -10.80
CA GLU A 165 -21.85 8.01 -11.64
C GLU A 165 -20.59 7.53 -10.91
N GLU A 166 -19.88 8.44 -10.20
CA GLU A 166 -18.73 8.07 -9.36
C GLU A 166 -19.15 7.14 -8.20
N VAL A 167 -20.36 7.30 -7.66
CA VAL A 167 -20.91 6.38 -6.66
C VAL A 167 -21.12 4.99 -7.26
N ASP A 168 -21.71 4.91 -8.46
CA ASP A 168 -21.94 3.66 -9.18
C ASP A 168 -20.61 2.95 -9.49
N GLU A 169 -19.58 3.68 -9.92
CA GLU A 169 -18.23 3.13 -10.15
C GLU A 169 -17.62 2.52 -8.87
N VAL A 170 -17.84 3.14 -7.71
CA VAL A 170 -17.37 2.60 -6.43
C VAL A 170 -18.16 1.35 -6.05
N VAL A 171 -19.48 1.33 -6.28
CA VAL A 171 -20.32 0.14 -6.09
C VAL A 171 -19.84 -1.01 -6.98
N GLU A 172 -19.59 -0.74 -8.26
CA GLU A 172 -19.03 -1.72 -9.20
C GLU A 172 -17.67 -2.24 -8.73
N SER A 173 -16.83 -1.37 -8.16
CA SER A 173 -15.53 -1.75 -7.60
C SER A 173 -15.66 -2.68 -6.38
N PHE A 174 -16.66 -2.46 -5.52
CA PHE A 174 -16.99 -3.39 -4.44
C PHE A 174 -17.50 -4.73 -4.96
N ILE A 175 -18.38 -4.72 -5.98
CA ILE A 175 -18.88 -5.93 -6.63
C ILE A 175 -17.73 -6.73 -7.24
N LYS A 176 -16.83 -6.06 -7.96
CA LYS A 176 -15.62 -6.65 -8.54
C LYS A 176 -14.73 -7.28 -7.46
N GLY A 177 -14.50 -6.57 -6.35
CA GLY A 177 -13.75 -7.09 -5.22
C GLY A 177 -14.42 -8.32 -4.58
N ALA A 178 -15.75 -8.31 -4.49
CA ALA A 178 -16.52 -9.43 -3.93
C ALA A 178 -16.47 -10.66 -4.84
N LEU A 179 -16.69 -10.48 -6.15
CA LEU A 179 -16.55 -11.54 -7.16
C LEU A 179 -15.13 -12.12 -7.20
N PHE A 180 -14.13 -11.25 -7.06
CA PHE A 180 -12.73 -11.65 -6.94
C PHE A 180 -12.50 -12.56 -5.72
N GLY A 181 -13.08 -12.23 -4.56
CA GLY A 181 -13.04 -13.08 -3.37
C GLY A 181 -13.83 -14.38 -3.51
N TYR A 182 -14.95 -14.35 -4.25
CA TYR A 182 -15.95 -15.42 -4.31
C TYR A 182 -15.61 -16.61 -5.22
N ASN A 183 -14.84 -16.44 -6.30
CA ASN A 183 -14.60 -17.52 -7.28
C ASN A 183 -13.82 -18.72 -6.68
N ARG A 184 -14.55 -19.69 -6.10
CA ARG A 184 -14.08 -20.93 -5.42
C ARG A 184 -13.60 -21.95 -6.45
N CYS A 185 -12.34 -22.39 -6.46
CA CYS A 185 -11.79 -23.33 -5.47
C CYS A 185 -10.32 -23.04 -5.13
N GLN A 186 -9.88 -21.78 -5.19
CA GLN A 186 -8.50 -21.45 -4.81
C GLN A 186 -8.37 -20.12 -4.05
N GLY A 187 -9.44 -19.35 -3.85
CA GLY A 187 -9.44 -17.93 -3.44
C GLY A 187 -9.62 -17.65 -1.95
N LEU A 188 -10.82 -17.33 -1.45
CA LEU A 188 -11.17 -17.02 -0.05
C LEU A 188 -12.52 -17.68 0.30
N ASP A 189 -12.90 -17.78 1.58
CA ASP A 189 -14.20 -18.38 1.97
C ASP A 189 -15.35 -17.39 1.89
N GLY A 190 -15.07 -16.10 2.13
CA GLY A 190 -16.04 -15.02 2.09
C GLY A 190 -15.39 -13.63 2.09
N VAL A 191 -16.24 -12.61 2.08
CA VAL A 191 -15.86 -11.20 2.03
C VAL A 191 -16.60 -10.44 3.11
N GLU A 192 -15.88 -9.57 3.83
CA GLU A 192 -16.45 -8.58 4.74
C GLU A 192 -16.38 -7.20 4.09
N LEU A 193 -17.51 -6.48 4.05
CA LEU A 193 -17.52 -5.08 3.63
C LEU A 193 -17.21 -4.19 4.83
N HIS A 194 -16.18 -3.35 4.73
CA HIS A 194 -15.84 -2.44 5.82
C HIS A 194 -16.82 -1.25 5.86
N VAL A 195 -17.86 -1.36 6.70
CA VAL A 195 -18.92 -0.35 6.86
C VAL A 195 -18.81 0.45 8.19
N ALA A 196 -17.62 0.55 8.76
CA ALA A 196 -17.40 1.21 10.05
C ALA A 196 -16.32 2.30 9.93
N HIS A 197 -15.96 2.94 11.04
CA HIS A 197 -14.69 3.67 11.15
C HIS A 197 -14.53 4.92 10.28
N GLY A 198 -15.61 5.44 9.69
CA GLY A 198 -15.58 6.62 8.81
C GLY A 198 -15.00 6.37 7.41
N TYR A 199 -14.91 5.10 6.98
CA TYR A 199 -14.65 4.74 5.59
C TYR A 199 -15.86 5.08 4.70
N TYR A 200 -15.74 4.88 3.38
CA TYR A 200 -16.75 5.30 2.41
C TYR A 200 -18.19 4.78 2.65
N LEU A 201 -18.37 3.50 2.96
CA LEU A 201 -19.70 2.91 3.11
C LEU A 201 -20.54 3.47 4.27
N PRO A 202 -19.99 3.79 5.47
CA PRO A 202 -20.75 4.48 6.51
C PRO A 202 -21.10 5.92 6.14
N GLU A 203 -20.42 6.55 5.17
CA GLU A 203 -20.74 7.91 4.71
C GLU A 203 -21.96 7.94 3.78
N ILE A 204 -22.14 6.95 2.90
CA ILE A 204 -23.36 6.82 2.07
C ILE A 204 -24.57 6.45 2.91
N SER A 205 -24.37 5.63 3.96
CA SER A 205 -25.45 5.19 4.85
C SER A 205 -26.08 6.34 5.65
N VAL A 206 -25.46 7.53 5.66
CA VAL A 206 -25.95 8.72 6.36
C VAL A 206 -26.39 9.78 5.36
N ASN A 207 -27.70 9.91 5.14
CA ASN A 207 -28.26 11.11 4.54
C ASN A 207 -27.93 12.30 5.47
N ALA A 208 -27.14 13.27 5.00
CA ALA A 208 -26.68 14.40 5.82
C ALA A 208 -27.82 15.18 6.50
N LYS A 209 -29.04 15.12 5.92
CA LYS A 209 -30.26 15.74 6.47
C LYS A 209 -30.86 14.99 7.67
N THR A 210 -30.71 13.66 7.78
CA THR A 210 -31.24 12.88 8.93
C THR A 210 -30.25 12.75 10.09
N ARG A 211 -29.03 13.26 9.97
CA ARG A 211 -28.03 13.33 11.06
C ARG A 211 -28.53 14.15 12.27
N ALA A 212 -29.50 15.03 12.08
CA ALA A 212 -29.93 16.02 13.08
C ALA A 212 -31.06 15.59 14.03
N GLN A 213 -31.72 14.43 13.84
CA GLN A 213 -33.02 14.16 14.51
C GLN A 213 -33.16 12.81 15.25
N ASP A 214 -32.20 11.87 15.17
CA ASP A 214 -32.31 10.55 15.81
C ASP A 214 -31.12 10.21 16.73
N PRO A 215 -31.32 9.58 17.91
CA PRO A 215 -30.23 9.06 18.74
C PRO A 215 -29.37 8.05 17.98
N GLU A 216 -28.05 8.19 18.05
CA GLU A 216 -27.07 7.42 17.27
C GLU A 216 -27.24 5.90 17.39
N GLU A 217 -27.49 5.41 18.60
CA GLU A 217 -27.71 3.98 18.88
C GLU A 217 -28.95 3.42 18.17
N ALA A 218 -30.06 4.19 18.14
CA ALA A 218 -31.29 3.75 17.50
C ALA A 218 -31.11 3.65 15.98
N ARG A 219 -30.37 4.58 15.39
CA ARG A 219 -30.01 4.53 13.96
C ARG A 219 -29.14 3.31 13.64
N ALA A 220 -28.10 3.07 14.42
CA ALA A 220 -27.23 1.90 14.25
C ALA A 220 -28.03 0.59 14.33
N LEU A 221 -28.96 0.47 15.29
CA LEU A 221 -29.81 -0.71 15.40
C LEU A 221 -30.73 -0.89 14.18
N ARG A 222 -31.31 0.19 13.63
CA ARG A 222 -32.11 0.10 12.40
C ARG A 222 -31.29 -0.39 11.21
N HIS A 223 -30.03 0.01 11.09
CA HIS A 223 -29.15 -0.49 10.03
C HIS A 223 -28.90 -1.99 10.19
N VAL A 224 -28.59 -2.44 11.40
CA VAL A 224 -28.42 -3.87 11.70
C VAL A 224 -29.67 -4.67 11.33
N LEU A 225 -30.86 -4.16 11.68
CA LEU A 225 -32.12 -4.81 11.34
C LEU A 225 -32.42 -4.81 9.84
N ALA A 226 -32.07 -3.73 9.12
CA ALA A 226 -32.21 -3.66 7.67
C ALA A 226 -31.29 -4.68 6.97
N LEU A 227 -30.01 -4.74 7.37
CA LEU A 227 -29.04 -5.72 6.87
C LEU A 227 -29.52 -7.15 7.13
N ALA A 228 -30.00 -7.43 8.34
CA ALA A 228 -30.55 -8.74 8.68
C ALA A 228 -31.80 -9.09 7.85
N ALA A 229 -32.65 -8.10 7.55
CA ALA A 229 -33.86 -8.30 6.76
C ALA A 229 -33.61 -8.64 5.29
N TRP A 230 -32.42 -8.32 4.74
CA TRP A 230 -32.04 -8.69 3.37
C TRP A 230 -31.91 -10.21 3.19
N GLY A 231 -31.62 -10.97 4.25
CA GLY A 231 -31.50 -12.43 4.19
C GLY A 231 -30.28 -12.94 3.40
N THR A 232 -29.34 -12.06 3.06
CA THR A 232 -28.12 -12.37 2.28
C THR A 232 -26.82 -12.19 3.08
N VAL A 233 -26.91 -11.68 4.31
CA VAL A 233 -25.76 -11.36 5.16
C VAL A 233 -25.50 -12.51 6.15
N ASP A 234 -24.26 -13.01 6.16
CA ASP A 234 -23.86 -14.11 7.04
C ASP A 234 -23.49 -13.66 8.46
N PHE A 235 -22.84 -12.51 8.59
CA PHE A 235 -22.48 -11.94 9.88
C PHE A 235 -22.40 -10.41 9.84
N ILE A 236 -22.55 -9.79 11.02
CA ILE A 236 -22.42 -8.35 11.23
C ILE A 236 -21.44 -8.14 12.38
N ASP A 237 -20.35 -7.41 12.11
CA ASP A 237 -19.38 -7.00 13.14
C ASP A 237 -19.83 -5.71 13.83
N VAL A 238 -20.08 -5.82 15.13
CA VAL A 238 -20.30 -4.68 16.03
C VAL A 238 -18.96 -4.33 16.65
N SER A 239 -18.30 -3.33 16.08
CA SER A 239 -16.99 -2.88 16.52
C SER A 239 -17.06 -1.55 17.26
N GLY A 240 -16.19 -1.40 18.26
CA GLY A 240 -16.23 -0.25 19.15
C GLY A 240 -15.68 1.06 18.57
N GLY A 241 -15.14 1.10 17.36
CA GLY A 241 -14.35 2.23 16.87
C GLY A 241 -15.18 3.23 16.05
N ASP A 242 -14.92 4.52 16.28
CA ASP A 242 -15.20 5.58 15.33
C ASP A 242 -13.92 6.44 15.25
N TYR A 243 -13.42 6.73 14.04
CA TYR A 243 -12.22 7.54 13.86
C TYR A 243 -12.52 9.04 13.86
N GLU A 244 -13.78 9.46 13.66
CA GLU A 244 -14.19 10.85 13.90
C GLU A 244 -14.05 11.20 15.38
N ASN A 245 -14.33 10.23 16.28
CA ASN A 245 -14.08 10.33 17.70
C ASN A 245 -13.32 9.09 18.26
N PRO A 246 -11.97 9.08 18.22
CA PRO A 246 -11.15 7.89 18.48
C PRO A 246 -11.02 7.56 19.97
N GLU A 247 -12.14 7.46 20.67
CA GLU A 247 -12.20 7.00 22.06
C GLU A 247 -11.67 5.56 22.20
N PHE A 248 -11.53 4.80 21.10
CA PHE A 248 -10.84 3.51 21.06
C PHE A 248 -9.35 3.57 21.37
N MET A 249 -8.74 4.75 21.27
CA MET A 249 -7.33 4.98 21.62
C MET A 249 -7.12 5.45 23.07
N THR A 250 -8.19 5.55 23.89
CA THR A 250 -8.07 6.02 25.27
C THR A 250 -7.27 5.06 26.15
N THR A 251 -6.35 5.60 26.94
CA THR A 251 -5.59 4.87 27.96
C THR A 251 -6.30 4.81 29.31
N ASP A 252 -7.45 5.49 29.46
CA ASP A 252 -8.25 5.51 30.69
C ASP A 252 -9.03 4.21 30.87
N ALA A 253 -8.71 3.46 31.93
CA ALA A 253 -9.34 2.18 32.24
C ALA A 253 -10.86 2.30 32.47
N THR A 254 -11.33 3.39 33.08
CA THR A 254 -12.76 3.59 33.41
C THR A 254 -13.58 3.85 32.15
N LYS A 255 -13.07 4.69 31.24
CA LYS A 255 -13.69 4.96 29.94
C LYS A 255 -13.68 3.72 29.04
N ARG A 256 -12.59 2.94 29.04
CA ARG A 256 -12.53 1.65 28.33
C ARG A 256 -13.60 0.68 28.82
N GLY A 257 -13.75 0.51 30.14
CA GLY A 257 -14.76 -0.38 30.73
C GLY A 257 -16.19 0.04 30.39
N ARG A 258 -16.53 1.33 30.52
CA ARG A 258 -17.85 1.86 30.15
C ARG A 258 -18.17 1.64 28.67
N ARG A 259 -17.20 1.87 27.78
CA ARG A 259 -17.40 1.69 26.34
C ARG A 259 -17.54 0.23 25.95
N GLN A 260 -16.73 -0.66 26.51
CA GLN A 260 -16.89 -2.10 26.32
C GLN A 260 -18.29 -2.56 26.74
N ALA A 261 -18.78 -2.10 27.90
CA ALA A 261 -20.12 -2.41 28.37
C ALA A 261 -21.21 -1.87 27.43
N PHE A 262 -21.02 -0.68 26.85
CA PHE A 262 -21.93 -0.12 25.85
C PHE A 262 -22.05 -1.03 24.61
N PHE A 263 -20.93 -1.40 23.97
CA PHE A 263 -20.96 -2.24 22.77
C PHE A 263 -21.48 -3.65 23.05
N ALA A 264 -21.14 -4.23 24.22
CA ALA A 264 -21.70 -5.50 24.64
C ALA A 264 -23.22 -5.44 24.83
N ASN A 265 -23.74 -4.36 25.43
CA ASN A 265 -25.18 -4.13 25.57
C ASN A 265 -25.86 -3.91 24.22
N PHE A 266 -25.23 -3.15 23.32
CA PHE A 266 -25.74 -2.94 21.96
C PHE A 266 -25.79 -4.25 21.16
N ALA A 267 -24.71 -5.04 21.17
CA ALA A 267 -24.67 -6.34 20.50
C ALA A 267 -25.77 -7.27 21.03
N ARG A 268 -25.96 -7.33 22.35
CA ARG A 268 -27.06 -8.09 22.96
C ARG A 268 -28.43 -7.60 22.49
N LYS A 269 -28.63 -6.28 22.40
CA LYS A 269 -29.88 -5.67 21.91
C LYS A 269 -30.11 -6.00 20.44
N ALA A 270 -29.06 -5.97 19.61
CA ALA A 270 -29.11 -6.35 18.20
C ALA A 270 -29.52 -7.82 18.02
N VAL A 271 -28.88 -8.76 18.74
CA VAL A 271 -29.24 -10.19 18.73
C VAL A 271 -30.72 -10.37 19.06
N LYS A 272 -31.19 -9.81 20.18
CA LYS A 272 -32.61 -9.91 20.60
C LYS A 272 -33.58 -9.30 19.59
N SER A 273 -33.21 -8.16 19.01
CA SER A 273 -34.07 -7.46 18.05
C SER A 273 -34.20 -8.25 16.74
N ILE A 274 -33.10 -8.84 16.25
CA ILE A 274 -33.15 -9.72 15.08
C ILE A 274 -33.97 -10.98 15.36
N GLU A 275 -33.80 -11.59 16.54
CA GLU A 275 -34.59 -12.76 16.95
C GLU A 275 -36.10 -12.44 17.03
N SER A 276 -36.47 -11.20 17.37
CA SER A 276 -37.86 -10.76 17.42
C SER A 276 -38.52 -10.57 16.04
N LEU A 277 -37.75 -10.51 14.95
CA LEU A 277 -38.28 -10.41 13.57
C LEU A 277 -38.97 -11.70 13.08
N GLY A 278 -38.94 -12.77 13.87
CA GLY A 278 -39.72 -14.00 13.66
C GLY A 278 -38.92 -15.19 13.11
N ARG A 279 -39.28 -16.41 13.54
CA ARG A 279 -38.59 -17.68 13.20
C ARG A 279 -38.71 -18.12 11.73
N ASN A 280 -39.63 -17.53 10.95
CA ASN A 280 -39.83 -17.91 9.54
C ASN A 280 -38.74 -17.38 8.59
N ARG A 281 -37.75 -16.64 9.09
CA ARG A 281 -36.61 -16.11 8.33
C ARG A 281 -35.26 -16.58 8.88
N THR A 282 -35.19 -17.81 9.37
CA THR A 282 -33.90 -18.46 9.64
C THR A 282 -33.22 -18.86 8.33
N PRO A 283 -31.91 -18.66 8.19
CA PRO A 283 -30.95 -18.30 9.25
C PRO A 283 -30.67 -16.78 9.33
N ARG A 284 -30.66 -16.22 10.55
CA ARG A 284 -30.26 -14.83 10.82
C ARG A 284 -28.74 -14.65 10.69
N PRO A 285 -28.23 -13.44 10.39
CA PRO A 285 -26.79 -13.18 10.48
C PRO A 285 -26.26 -13.42 11.89
N ALA A 286 -25.01 -13.88 11.97
CA ALA A 286 -24.25 -13.93 13.21
C ALA A 286 -23.92 -12.50 13.69
N ILE A 287 -24.02 -12.23 14.99
CA ILE A 287 -23.48 -10.99 15.55
C ILE A 287 -22.08 -11.26 16.10
N MET A 288 -21.08 -10.58 15.55
CA MET A 288 -19.71 -10.57 16.07
C MET A 288 -19.53 -9.33 16.94
N LEU A 289 -18.95 -9.49 18.14
CA LEU A 289 -18.57 -8.37 19.00
C LEU A 289 -17.05 -8.19 18.94
N THR A 290 -16.60 -6.99 18.55
CA THR A 290 -15.18 -6.66 18.43
C THR A 290 -14.79 -5.49 19.31
N GLY A 291 -13.79 -5.71 20.18
CA GLY A 291 -13.17 -4.67 21.01
C GLY A 291 -13.36 -4.90 22.52
N GLY A 292 -12.30 -4.62 23.29
CA GLY A 292 -12.31 -4.77 24.75
C GLY A 292 -12.23 -6.22 25.27
N LEU A 293 -12.31 -7.23 24.40
CA LEU A 293 -12.22 -8.66 24.75
C LEU A 293 -10.77 -9.09 25.01
N ARG A 294 -10.22 -8.66 26.16
CA ARG A 294 -8.79 -8.73 26.49
C ARG A 294 -8.40 -9.80 27.51
N THR A 295 -9.37 -10.50 28.10
CA THR A 295 -9.16 -11.58 29.06
C THR A 295 -10.01 -12.80 28.70
N PRO A 296 -9.65 -14.00 29.20
CA PRO A 296 -10.48 -15.19 29.03
C PRO A 296 -11.91 -15.02 29.54
N ALA A 297 -12.10 -14.43 30.72
CA ALA A 297 -13.43 -14.23 31.30
C ALA A 297 -14.32 -13.32 30.43
N LEU A 298 -13.74 -12.27 29.82
CA LEU A 298 -14.49 -11.38 28.94
C LEU A 298 -14.93 -12.07 27.64
N LEU A 299 -14.05 -12.87 27.02
CA LEU A 299 -14.41 -13.68 25.84
C LEU A 299 -15.51 -14.69 26.19
N GLN A 300 -15.35 -15.40 27.30
CA GLN A 300 -16.31 -16.39 27.76
C GLN A 300 -17.67 -15.75 28.06
N SER A 301 -17.69 -14.62 28.78
CA SER A 301 -18.92 -13.90 29.13
C SER A 301 -19.68 -13.38 27.90
N ALA A 302 -18.96 -12.84 26.91
CA ALA A 302 -19.56 -12.33 25.67
C ALA A 302 -20.33 -13.41 24.91
N LEU A 303 -19.76 -14.63 24.83
CA LEU A 303 -20.37 -15.75 24.12
C LEU A 303 -21.44 -16.46 24.97
N GLN A 304 -21.12 -16.82 26.22
CA GLN A 304 -22.04 -17.58 27.07
C GLN A 304 -23.32 -16.81 27.42
N SER A 305 -23.21 -15.49 27.63
CA SER A 305 -24.37 -14.64 27.97
C SER A 305 -25.22 -14.25 26.76
N ASN A 306 -25.01 -14.89 25.60
CA ASN A 306 -25.68 -14.61 24.33
C ASN A 306 -25.61 -13.12 23.93
N GLN A 307 -24.49 -12.45 24.25
CA GLN A 307 -24.28 -11.05 23.85
C GLN A 307 -23.85 -10.98 22.39
N ALA A 308 -23.09 -11.98 21.94
CA ALA A 308 -22.66 -12.17 20.57
C ALA A 308 -22.61 -13.67 20.21
N ASP A 309 -22.65 -13.96 18.92
CA ASP A 309 -22.44 -15.31 18.37
C ASP A 309 -20.96 -15.62 18.13
N LEU A 310 -20.17 -14.59 17.83
CA LEU A 310 -18.74 -14.65 17.54
C LEU A 310 -17.98 -13.59 18.34
N ALA A 311 -16.73 -13.87 18.69
CA ALA A 311 -15.86 -12.96 19.42
C ALA A 311 -14.70 -12.48 18.55
N GLY A 312 -14.68 -11.19 18.24
CA GLY A 312 -13.67 -10.53 17.42
C GLY A 312 -12.49 -10.01 18.24
N ILE A 313 -11.28 -10.51 17.93
CA ILE A 313 -10.05 -10.15 18.63
C ILE A 313 -9.07 -9.42 17.70
N GLY A 314 -8.94 -8.10 17.91
CA GLY A 314 -7.99 -7.22 17.22
C GLY A 314 -6.62 -7.21 17.91
N ARG A 315 -6.27 -6.11 18.60
CA ARG A 315 -4.92 -5.86 19.18
C ARG A 315 -4.33 -7.02 20.00
N CYS A 316 -5.14 -7.75 20.77
CA CYS A 316 -4.65 -8.89 21.55
C CYS A 316 -4.16 -10.05 20.67
N SER A 317 -4.70 -10.25 19.47
CA SER A 317 -4.23 -11.30 18.55
C SER A 317 -2.84 -10.98 17.97
N ILE A 318 -2.41 -9.71 18.00
CA ILE A 318 -1.04 -9.30 17.63
C ILE A 318 -0.05 -9.74 18.73
N ILE A 319 -0.39 -9.46 19.99
CA ILE A 319 0.48 -9.73 21.13
C ILE A 319 0.51 -11.23 21.46
N CYS A 320 -0.64 -11.88 21.34
CA CYS A 320 -0.85 -13.29 21.64
C CYS A 320 -1.57 -13.97 20.46
N PRO A 321 -0.83 -14.46 19.45
CA PRO A 321 -1.42 -15.21 18.34
C PRO A 321 -2.09 -16.52 18.75
N HIS A 322 -1.68 -17.08 19.91
CA HIS A 322 -2.12 -18.38 20.46
C HIS A 322 -3.29 -18.26 21.46
N ILE A 323 -4.08 -17.19 21.40
CA ILE A 323 -5.29 -17.02 22.23
C ILE A 323 -6.20 -18.26 22.22
N PRO A 324 -6.45 -18.95 21.09
CA PRO A 324 -7.26 -20.17 21.11
C PRO A 324 -6.71 -21.27 22.03
N GLU A 325 -5.40 -21.42 22.17
CA GLU A 325 -4.78 -22.40 23.08
C GLU A 325 -4.92 -21.99 24.55
N ILE A 326 -4.81 -20.68 24.83
CA ILE A 326 -5.07 -20.12 26.16
C ILE A 326 -6.53 -20.38 26.55
N MET A 327 -7.47 -20.11 25.64
CA MET A 327 -8.89 -20.34 25.90
C MET A 327 -9.19 -21.83 26.12
N ALA A 328 -8.57 -22.73 25.36
CA ALA A 328 -8.71 -24.17 25.57
C ALA A 328 -8.19 -24.59 26.96
N SER A 329 -7.07 -24.02 27.40
CA SER A 329 -6.49 -24.29 28.73
C SER A 329 -7.36 -23.71 29.87
N TYR A 330 -7.88 -22.50 29.68
CA TYR A 330 -8.76 -21.82 30.63
C TYR A 330 -10.05 -22.61 30.85
N GLU A 331 -10.66 -23.14 29.79
CA GLU A 331 -11.89 -23.94 29.90
C GLU A 331 -11.70 -25.28 30.59
N GLN A 332 -10.48 -25.82 30.56
CA GLN A 332 -10.09 -27.03 31.29
C GLN A 332 -9.75 -26.75 32.76
N GLY A 333 -9.77 -25.49 33.20
CA GLY A 333 -9.43 -25.09 34.57
C GLY A 333 -7.96 -25.29 34.90
N LEU A 334 -7.06 -25.29 33.91
CA LEU A 334 -5.62 -25.48 34.13
C LEU A 334 -5.02 -24.26 34.84
N ALA A 335 -4.13 -24.53 35.81
CA ALA A 335 -3.50 -23.50 36.65
C ALA A 335 -2.73 -22.45 35.83
N GLY A 336 -2.90 -21.17 36.16
CA GLY A 336 -2.17 -20.04 35.54
C GLY A 336 -3.04 -18.99 34.83
N TYR A 337 -4.35 -19.24 34.68
CA TYR A 337 -5.29 -18.30 34.08
C TYR A 337 -6.51 -18.10 35.00
N ASP A 338 -6.49 -17.05 35.82
CA ASP A 338 -7.56 -16.69 36.77
C ASP A 338 -8.77 -16.00 36.11
N GLY A 339 -8.82 -15.93 34.78
CA GLY A 339 -9.91 -15.33 34.00
C GLY A 339 -9.78 -13.81 33.82
N ASP A 340 -9.12 -13.11 34.74
CA ASP A 340 -8.88 -11.67 34.68
C ASP A 340 -7.49 -11.32 34.14
N THR A 341 -6.59 -12.30 34.06
CA THR A 341 -5.29 -12.15 33.42
C THR A 341 -5.43 -11.77 31.94
N LEU A 342 -4.75 -10.69 31.55
CA LEU A 342 -4.73 -10.19 30.18
C LEU A 342 -3.96 -11.14 29.25
N PHE A 343 -4.41 -11.24 28.00
CA PHE A 343 -3.68 -11.98 26.95
C PHE A 343 -2.28 -11.39 26.66
N GLY A 344 -2.05 -10.14 27.05
CA GLY A 344 -0.75 -9.49 26.95
C GLY A 344 -0.79 -8.05 27.41
N ALA A 345 0.39 -7.50 27.71
CA ALA A 345 0.54 -6.10 28.08
C ALA A 345 0.33 -5.19 26.85
N GLU A 346 -0.44 -4.12 27.00
CA GLU A 346 -0.45 -3.04 26.01
C GLU A 346 0.78 -2.15 26.23
N PRO A 347 1.37 -1.55 25.18
CA PRO A 347 2.55 -0.70 25.34
C PRO A 347 2.18 0.59 26.08
N GLU A 348 2.93 0.91 27.13
CA GLU A 348 2.93 2.25 27.71
C GLU A 348 3.90 3.12 26.91
N ILE A 349 3.38 3.89 25.96
CA ILE A 349 4.19 4.79 25.15
C ILE A 349 4.09 6.20 25.77
N PRO A 350 5.05 6.61 26.62
CA PRO A 350 5.01 7.92 27.23
C PRO A 350 5.14 9.02 26.17
N THR A 351 4.51 10.16 26.44
CA THR A 351 4.79 11.36 25.65
C THR A 351 6.27 11.74 25.81
N PRO A 352 7.02 12.03 24.74
CA PRO A 352 8.45 12.34 24.88
C PRO A 352 8.66 13.57 25.78
N MET A 353 9.42 13.40 26.86
CA MET A 353 9.70 14.44 27.85
C MET A 353 10.50 15.63 27.27
N LEU A 354 11.34 15.38 26.25
CA LEU A 354 12.11 16.40 25.52
C LEU A 354 11.22 17.36 24.71
N LEU A 355 9.96 17.00 24.49
CA LEU A 355 8.95 17.78 23.78
C LEU A 355 7.91 18.40 24.72
N GLY A 356 8.08 18.22 26.04
CA GLY A 356 7.22 18.80 27.06
C GLY A 356 7.70 20.16 27.61
N ARG A 357 8.93 20.58 27.29
CA ARG A 357 9.49 21.89 27.68
C ARG A 357 10.37 22.45 26.56
N GLY A 358 10.00 23.61 26.02
CA GLY A 358 10.71 24.33 24.97
C GLY A 358 9.81 24.81 23.82
N PRO A 359 10.32 25.60 22.85
CA PRO A 359 9.52 26.19 21.77
C PRO A 359 8.87 25.18 20.81
N LEU A 360 9.37 23.94 20.76
CA LEU A 360 8.80 22.83 19.98
C LEU A 360 7.64 22.10 20.71
N ALA A 361 7.39 22.41 21.99
CA ALA A 361 6.33 21.76 22.76
C ALA A 361 4.94 22.10 22.24
N SER A 362 4.71 23.36 21.86
CA SER A 362 3.44 23.80 21.26
C SER A 362 3.18 23.11 19.92
N PHE A 363 4.19 22.99 19.07
CA PHE A 363 4.10 22.24 17.80
C PHE A 363 3.70 20.79 18.03
N TRP A 364 4.28 20.11 19.02
CA TRP A 364 3.95 18.73 19.33
C TRP A 364 2.58 18.53 20.01
N ILE A 365 2.16 19.47 20.87
CA ILE A 365 0.81 19.48 21.42
C ILE A 365 -0.22 19.61 20.29
N SER A 366 0.04 20.45 19.28
CA SER A 366 -0.80 20.61 18.09
C SER A 366 -0.78 19.37 17.18
N VAL A 367 0.39 18.76 16.92
CA VAL A 367 0.51 17.50 16.14
C VAL A 367 -0.31 16.36 16.75
N LYS A 368 -0.34 16.23 18.08
CA LYS A 368 -1.14 15.21 18.78
C LYS A 368 -2.65 15.35 18.55
N LYS A 369 -3.14 16.53 18.19
CA LYS A 369 -4.56 16.78 17.92
C LYS A 369 -4.97 16.27 16.54
N VAL A 370 -4.03 16.10 15.61
CA VAL A 370 -4.28 15.58 14.27
C VAL A 370 -4.59 14.07 14.36
N LYS A 371 -5.88 13.73 14.24
CA LYS A 371 -6.36 12.35 14.32
C LYS A 371 -6.20 11.67 12.95
N VAL A 372 -5.21 10.80 12.82
CA VAL A 372 -4.93 10.02 11.60
C VAL A 372 -5.15 8.52 11.83
N ILE A 373 -5.73 7.84 10.86
CA ILE A 373 -6.05 6.40 10.92
C ILE A 373 -4.79 5.57 11.00
N GLY A 374 -4.80 4.60 11.93
CA GLY A 374 -3.65 3.71 12.14
C GLY A 374 -2.39 4.42 12.66
N ALA A 375 -2.45 5.73 12.90
CA ALA A 375 -1.30 6.59 13.15
C ALA A 375 -1.31 7.26 14.54
N GLY A 376 -2.27 6.91 15.41
CA GLY A 376 -2.05 7.06 16.85
C GLY A 376 -0.79 6.28 17.25
N LEU A 377 0.06 6.84 18.12
CA LEU A 377 1.35 6.24 18.49
C LEU A 377 1.23 4.76 18.91
N ASN A 378 0.14 4.41 19.59
CA ASN A 378 -0.15 3.02 19.97
C ASN A 378 -0.44 2.13 18.75
N MET A 379 -1.23 2.60 17.78
CA MET A 379 -1.54 1.85 16.55
C MET A 379 -0.31 1.70 15.65
N ALA A 380 0.54 2.74 15.61
CA ALA A 380 1.83 2.68 14.92
C ALA A 380 2.73 1.59 15.52
N TRP A 381 2.79 1.47 16.85
CA TRP A 381 3.51 0.39 17.51
C TRP A 381 2.97 -1.00 17.13
N TYR A 382 1.65 -1.20 17.16
CA TYR A 382 1.04 -2.47 16.75
C TYR A 382 1.38 -2.83 15.29
N THR A 383 1.36 -1.84 14.39
CA THR A 383 1.76 -2.01 12.99
C THR A 383 3.22 -2.47 12.89
N LEU A 384 4.13 -1.90 13.68
CA LEU A 384 5.53 -2.33 13.71
C LEU A 384 5.71 -3.72 14.32
N VAL A 385 4.90 -4.09 15.31
CA VAL A 385 4.90 -5.46 15.86
C VAL A 385 4.45 -6.47 14.81
N LEU A 386 3.40 -6.18 14.04
CA LEU A 386 2.99 -7.01 12.90
C LEU A 386 4.13 -7.20 11.89
N ARG A 387 4.84 -6.12 11.53
CA ARG A 387 6.03 -6.19 10.65
C ARG A 387 7.14 -7.05 11.23
N ARG A 388 7.35 -6.97 12.55
CA ARG A 388 8.37 -7.77 13.24
C ARG A 388 8.01 -9.25 13.21
N ILE A 389 6.76 -9.60 13.53
CA ILE A 389 6.26 -10.99 13.47
C ILE A 389 6.42 -11.52 12.04
N ALA A 390 5.97 -10.76 11.03
CA ALA A 390 6.09 -11.13 9.62
C ALA A 390 7.55 -11.44 9.22
N ARG A 391 8.50 -10.58 9.62
CA ARG A 391 9.93 -10.77 9.33
C ARG A 391 10.50 -11.99 10.05
N ALA A 392 10.19 -12.15 11.34
CA ALA A 392 10.71 -13.24 12.15
C ALA A 392 10.20 -14.60 11.64
N GLU A 393 8.93 -14.67 11.25
CA GLU A 393 8.33 -15.87 10.67
C GLU A 393 8.91 -16.17 9.28
N LEU A 394 9.11 -15.16 8.43
CA LEU A 394 9.73 -15.35 7.12
C LEU A 394 11.17 -15.86 7.23
N GLN A 395 11.95 -15.30 8.16
CA GLN A 395 13.31 -15.75 8.45
C GLN A 395 13.33 -17.19 8.99
N ALA A 396 12.40 -17.54 9.88
CA ALA A 396 12.28 -18.90 10.40
C ALA A 396 11.94 -19.91 9.28
N LEU A 397 11.07 -19.55 8.33
CA LEU A 397 10.77 -20.36 7.15
C LEU A 397 11.98 -20.58 6.24
N HIS A 398 12.97 -19.69 6.28
CA HIS A 398 14.23 -19.81 5.54
C HIS A 398 15.32 -20.55 6.35
N GLY A 399 14.95 -21.21 7.45
CA GLY A 399 15.87 -22.00 8.28
C GLY A 399 16.77 -21.18 9.22
N LEU A 400 16.52 -19.88 9.38
CA LEU A 400 17.29 -19.04 10.29
C LEU A 400 16.79 -19.21 11.74
N THR A 401 17.70 -19.61 12.63
CA THR A 401 17.43 -19.68 14.06
C THR A 401 17.40 -18.27 14.65
N LEU A 402 16.22 -17.81 15.05
CA LEU A 402 16.04 -16.52 15.70
C LEU A 402 15.89 -16.68 17.22
N PRO A 403 16.42 -15.74 18.03
CA PRO A 403 16.14 -15.72 19.46
C PRO A 403 14.63 -15.57 19.70
N LYS A 404 14.11 -16.16 20.78
CA LYS A 404 12.67 -16.07 21.14
C LYS A 404 12.16 -14.61 21.20
N SER A 405 13.01 -13.67 21.59
CA SER A 405 12.74 -12.22 21.62
C SER A 405 12.52 -11.59 20.23
N ALA A 406 12.87 -12.28 19.14
CA ALA A 406 12.60 -11.80 17.78
C ALA A 406 11.14 -11.99 17.36
N ARG A 407 10.43 -12.99 17.94
CA ARG A 407 9.04 -13.35 17.57
C ARG A 407 7.97 -12.62 18.39
N GLY A 408 8.36 -11.91 19.46
CA GLY A 408 7.45 -11.18 20.33
C GLY A 408 7.45 -9.65 20.10
N PRO A 409 6.53 -8.92 20.76
CA PRO A 409 6.49 -7.47 20.71
C PRO A 409 7.75 -6.83 21.29
N ASP A 410 8.18 -5.70 20.73
CA ASP A 410 9.33 -4.93 21.20
C ASP A 410 8.85 -3.68 21.94
N TYR A 411 8.75 -3.77 23.27
CA TYR A 411 8.30 -2.67 24.12
C TYR A 411 9.37 -1.58 24.32
N SER A 412 10.60 -1.78 23.84
CA SER A 412 11.68 -0.79 23.95
C SER A 412 11.63 0.30 22.86
N LEU A 413 10.69 0.19 21.92
CA LEU A 413 10.53 1.13 20.82
C LEU A 413 10.07 2.51 21.31
N GLY A 414 10.97 3.49 21.25
CA GLY A 414 10.64 4.88 21.55
C GLY A 414 9.75 5.54 20.47
N VAL A 415 8.97 6.56 20.88
CA VAL A 415 8.02 7.32 20.05
C VAL A 415 8.58 7.78 18.70
N LEU A 416 9.76 8.42 18.70
CA LEU A 416 10.38 8.94 17.48
C LEU A 416 10.76 7.81 16.51
N ARG A 417 11.23 6.69 17.05
CA ARG A 417 11.56 5.50 16.25
C ARG A 417 10.29 4.87 15.66
N ILE A 418 9.19 4.85 16.42
CA ILE A 418 7.90 4.34 15.95
C ILE A 418 7.39 5.18 14.77
N LEU A 419 7.36 6.50 14.92
CA LEU A 419 6.91 7.40 13.86
C LEU A 419 7.78 7.27 12.62
N PHE A 420 9.10 7.30 12.79
CA PHE A 420 10.03 7.14 11.68
C PHE A 420 9.85 5.80 10.97
N GLN A 421 9.83 4.69 11.70
CA GLN A 421 9.72 3.36 11.10
C GLN A 421 8.32 3.06 10.53
N LEU A 422 7.27 3.73 10.99
CA LEU A 422 5.94 3.60 10.39
C LEU A 422 5.97 4.07 8.94
N TYR A 423 6.45 5.30 8.70
CA TYR A 423 6.49 5.91 7.37
C TYR A 423 7.69 5.47 6.52
N PHE A 424 8.84 5.17 7.14
CA PHE A 424 10.04 4.72 6.44
C PHE A 424 10.26 3.22 6.66
N TRP A 425 10.20 2.45 5.58
CA TRP A 425 10.44 1.02 5.63
C TRP A 425 11.94 0.71 5.79
N VAL A 426 12.41 0.73 7.04
CA VAL A 426 13.80 0.41 7.37
C VAL A 426 13.89 -1.03 7.88
N PRO A 427 14.70 -1.92 7.25
CA PRO A 427 15.11 -3.18 7.85
C PRO A 427 15.84 -2.87 9.17
N ASN A 428 15.51 -3.59 10.25
CA ASN A 428 15.93 -3.27 11.62
C ASN A 428 17.43 -2.87 11.69
N PRO A 429 17.80 -1.65 12.14
CA PRO A 429 19.20 -1.23 12.22
C PRO A 429 19.82 -1.86 13.48
N GLY A 430 20.13 -3.14 13.38
CA GLY A 430 20.90 -3.84 14.39
C GLY A 430 22.39 -3.63 14.14
N ARG A 431 22.99 -2.72 14.93
CA ARG A 431 24.43 -2.57 15.24
C ARG A 431 25.40 -1.82 14.33
N GLU A 432 25.07 -1.42 13.11
CA GLU A 432 25.97 -0.55 12.33
C GLU A 432 25.19 0.57 11.63
N ALA A 433 25.23 1.78 12.20
CA ALA A 433 25.10 3.07 11.50
C ALA A 433 24.60 4.17 12.46
N ARG A 434 25.50 4.69 13.30
CA ARG A 434 25.30 6.04 13.87
C ARG A 434 25.45 7.13 12.79
N GLY A 435 26.02 6.81 11.63
CA GLY A 435 26.21 7.73 10.50
C GLY A 435 25.01 7.90 9.56
N SER A 436 24.02 7.00 9.54
CA SER A 436 22.93 7.08 8.54
C SER A 436 21.77 7.98 8.98
N ILE A 437 21.61 8.30 10.26
CA ILE A 437 20.48 9.10 10.76
C ILE A 437 20.49 10.54 10.21
N LEU A 438 21.67 11.15 10.05
CA LEU A 438 21.81 12.51 9.51
C LEU A 438 21.60 12.56 7.98
N ALA A 439 22.15 11.61 7.22
CA ALA A 439 21.97 11.56 5.77
C ALA A 439 20.51 11.31 5.34
N HIS A 440 19.70 10.64 6.17
CA HIS A 440 18.27 10.42 5.90
C HIS A 440 17.39 11.60 6.36
N PHE A 441 17.89 12.44 7.28
CA PHE A 441 17.27 13.71 7.66
C PHE A 441 17.39 14.76 6.53
N ASP A 442 18.52 14.76 5.82
CA ASP A 442 18.74 15.60 4.64
C ASP A 442 17.80 15.22 3.48
N LEU A 443 17.47 13.93 3.31
CA LEU A 443 16.51 13.46 2.31
C LEU A 443 15.08 13.93 2.60
N PHE A 444 14.63 13.88 3.86
CA PHE A 444 13.33 14.41 4.25
C PHE A 444 13.27 15.93 4.09
N THR A 445 14.34 16.63 4.46
CA THR A 445 14.44 18.08 4.28
C THR A 445 14.45 18.45 2.79
N ALA A 446 15.14 17.70 1.93
CA ALA A 446 15.14 17.94 0.49
C ALA A 446 13.79 17.66 -0.19
N ILE A 447 13.08 16.61 0.23
CA ILE A 447 11.73 16.28 -0.29
C ILE A 447 10.71 17.32 0.17
N VAL A 448 10.71 17.67 1.46
CA VAL A 448 9.78 18.65 2.04
C VAL A 448 10.07 20.06 1.51
N THR A 449 11.34 20.47 1.41
CA THR A 449 11.71 21.80 0.86
C THR A 449 11.48 21.87 -0.66
N GLY A 450 11.55 20.74 -1.38
CA GLY A 450 11.14 20.66 -2.78
C GLY A 450 9.63 20.76 -2.99
N LEU A 451 8.84 20.26 -2.01
CA LEU A 451 7.36 20.31 -2.03
C LEU A 451 6.80 21.72 -1.74
N PHE A 452 7.55 22.60 -1.07
CA PHE A 452 7.09 23.96 -0.76
C PHE A 452 7.21 24.97 -1.92
N SER A 453 7.90 24.60 -3.01
CA SER A 453 8.23 25.55 -4.10
C SER A 453 7.32 25.46 -5.33
N ALA A 454 6.31 24.59 -5.32
CA ALA A 454 5.42 24.38 -6.47
C ALA A 454 3.94 24.59 -6.09
N SER A 455 3.62 25.77 -5.55
CA SER A 455 2.24 26.24 -5.45
C SER A 455 1.91 27.11 -6.67
N GLY A 456 0.97 26.65 -7.49
CA GLY A 456 0.34 27.44 -8.55
C GLY A 456 0.77 27.08 -9.97
N ALA A 457 0.23 26.00 -10.52
CA ALA A 457 0.08 25.86 -11.97
C ALA A 457 -1.30 25.26 -12.28
N PRO A 458 -2.07 25.82 -13.24
CA PRO A 458 -3.40 25.33 -13.57
C PRO A 458 -3.37 23.88 -14.07
N THR A 459 -4.36 23.12 -13.64
CA THR A 459 -4.60 21.72 -14.01
C THR A 459 -5.00 21.61 -15.48
N THR A 460 -4.13 21.03 -16.29
CA THR A 460 -4.52 20.42 -17.58
C THR A 460 -4.14 18.94 -17.57
N ALA A 461 -4.96 18.10 -18.20
CA ALA A 461 -4.69 16.68 -18.36
C ALA A 461 -3.47 16.48 -19.29
N CYS A 462 -2.56 15.58 -18.92
CA CYS A 462 -1.35 15.30 -19.71
C CYS A 462 -1.68 14.34 -20.85
N SER A 463 -2.17 14.88 -21.96
CA SER A 463 -1.94 14.34 -23.29
C SER A 463 -1.34 15.46 -24.13
N GLU A 464 -0.20 15.19 -24.79
CA GLU A 464 0.32 16.02 -25.90
C GLU A 464 0.94 17.40 -25.53
N CYS A 465 1.91 17.44 -24.61
CA CYS A 465 2.67 18.68 -24.36
C CYS A 465 3.79 18.90 -25.39
N THR A 466 3.76 20.01 -26.13
CA THR A 466 4.88 20.45 -26.98
C THR A 466 6.08 20.88 -26.12
N VAL A 467 7.28 20.38 -26.44
CA VAL A 467 8.53 20.78 -25.77
C VAL A 467 9.08 22.03 -26.45
N GLN A 468 9.05 23.17 -25.74
CA GLN A 468 9.65 24.40 -26.25
C GLN A 468 11.18 24.36 -26.11
N ASN A 469 11.88 24.71 -27.18
CA ASN A 469 13.35 24.80 -27.25
C ASN A 469 14.09 23.54 -26.72
N PRO A 470 13.89 22.36 -27.33
CA PRO A 470 14.45 21.11 -26.84
C PRO A 470 15.99 21.09 -26.87
N ALA A 471 16.62 21.86 -27.76
CA ALA A 471 18.08 22.01 -27.82
C ALA A 471 18.66 22.59 -26.51
N ALA A 472 17.99 23.59 -25.92
CA ALA A 472 18.43 24.18 -24.65
C ALA A 472 18.23 23.23 -23.46
N LEU A 473 17.22 22.35 -23.51
CA LEU A 473 16.94 21.38 -22.45
C LEU A 473 17.89 20.18 -22.46
N MET A 474 18.38 19.75 -23.63
CA MET A 474 19.33 18.64 -23.72
C MET A 474 20.71 18.96 -23.14
N ASN A 475 21.11 20.24 -23.15
CA ASN A 475 22.40 20.72 -22.66
C ASN A 475 23.59 19.84 -23.13
N LEU A 476 23.68 19.63 -24.44
CA LEU A 476 24.67 18.73 -25.03
C LEU A 476 26.10 19.28 -24.88
N PRO A 477 27.09 18.43 -24.53
CA PRO A 477 28.51 18.80 -24.55
C PRO A 477 28.98 19.25 -25.94
N SER A 478 30.07 20.01 -25.97
CA SER A 478 30.71 20.40 -27.23
C SER A 478 31.10 19.16 -28.05
N GLY A 479 30.80 19.20 -29.36
CA GLY A 479 31.10 18.11 -30.29
C GLY A 479 29.92 17.16 -30.57
N PHE A 480 28.83 17.20 -29.79
CA PHE A 480 27.62 16.49 -30.17
C PHE A 480 26.97 17.13 -31.41
N PRO A 481 26.52 16.32 -32.40
CA PRO A 481 25.77 16.85 -33.53
C PRO A 481 24.47 17.54 -33.09
N ALA A 482 24.22 18.74 -33.62
CA ALA A 482 22.97 19.45 -33.38
C ALA A 482 21.78 18.70 -34.00
N ALA A 483 20.60 18.82 -33.40
CA ALA A 483 19.40 18.16 -33.91
C ALA A 483 18.99 18.78 -35.26
N ALA A 484 19.10 17.99 -36.34
CA ALA A 484 18.75 18.40 -37.70
C ALA A 484 17.27 18.19 -38.05
N TYR A 485 16.51 17.52 -37.17
CA TYR A 485 15.11 17.16 -37.36
C TYR A 485 14.25 17.74 -36.23
N GLY A 486 12.92 17.73 -36.39
CA GLY A 486 11.98 18.05 -35.32
C GLY A 486 11.98 16.97 -34.22
N LEU A 487 11.71 17.37 -32.97
CA LEU A 487 11.60 16.42 -31.85
C LEU A 487 10.30 15.62 -31.97
N SER A 488 10.41 14.30 -31.92
CA SER A 488 9.26 13.39 -31.99
C SER A 488 8.87 12.89 -30.59
N TYR A 489 9.84 12.41 -29.81
CA TYR A 489 9.61 11.95 -28.43
C TYR A 489 10.76 12.33 -27.52
N VAL A 490 10.42 12.59 -26.25
CA VAL A 490 11.39 12.64 -25.16
C VAL A 490 10.91 11.73 -24.03
N ALA A 491 11.79 10.83 -23.60
CA ALA A 491 11.45 9.79 -22.66
C ALA A 491 12.50 9.66 -21.56
N VAL A 492 12.06 9.28 -20.35
CA VAL A 492 12.94 8.70 -19.33
C VAL A 492 12.89 7.19 -19.47
N ALA A 493 14.05 6.55 -19.47
CA ALA A 493 14.20 5.10 -19.50
C ALA A 493 14.68 4.60 -18.15
N ILE A 494 14.13 3.46 -17.73
CA ILE A 494 14.48 2.77 -16.49
C ILE A 494 14.71 1.30 -16.80
N GLY A 495 15.88 0.77 -16.47
CA GLY A 495 16.23 -0.59 -16.86
C GLY A 495 17.58 -1.08 -16.38
N THR A 496 18.10 -2.12 -17.02
CA THR A 496 19.43 -2.68 -16.76
C THR A 496 20.30 -2.67 -17.99
N GLN A 497 21.60 -2.40 -17.80
CA GLN A 497 22.66 -2.70 -18.74
C GLN A 497 23.17 -4.11 -18.43
N ASN A 498 23.40 -4.90 -19.47
CA ASN A 498 23.77 -6.30 -19.36
C ASN A 498 25.20 -6.48 -19.88
N TYR A 499 26.09 -6.94 -19.01
CA TYR A 499 27.50 -7.13 -19.32
C TYR A 499 27.91 -8.59 -19.22
N THR A 500 28.82 -9.00 -20.09
CA THR A 500 29.47 -10.32 -20.06
C THR A 500 30.96 -10.17 -19.81
N CYS A 501 31.52 -11.02 -18.97
CA CYS A 501 32.95 -11.03 -18.72
C CYS A 501 33.70 -11.70 -19.88
N SER A 502 34.62 -10.97 -20.50
CA SER A 502 35.48 -11.52 -21.55
C SER A 502 36.58 -12.42 -20.97
N SER A 503 37.25 -13.17 -21.85
CA SER A 503 38.41 -14.00 -21.48
C SER A 503 39.59 -13.20 -20.93
N THR A 504 39.63 -11.88 -21.17
CA THR A 504 40.68 -10.97 -20.65
C THR A 504 40.32 -10.33 -19.31
N GLY A 505 39.21 -10.74 -18.68
CA GLY A 505 38.79 -10.23 -17.37
C GLY A 505 38.19 -8.81 -17.41
N THR A 506 37.69 -8.41 -18.58
CA THR A 506 37.03 -7.11 -18.80
C THR A 506 35.57 -7.29 -19.16
N TYR A 507 34.69 -6.43 -18.63
CA TYR A 507 33.27 -6.45 -18.98
C TYR A 507 33.05 -5.87 -20.38
N THR A 508 32.25 -6.58 -21.17
CA THR A 508 31.78 -6.16 -22.50
C THR A 508 30.28 -5.98 -22.45
N LEU A 509 29.78 -4.90 -23.05
CA LEU A 509 28.34 -4.65 -23.11
C LEU A 509 27.70 -5.67 -24.06
N ASN A 510 26.81 -6.50 -23.53
CA ASN A 510 26.09 -7.52 -24.28
C ASN A 510 24.69 -7.02 -24.71
N GLY A 511 24.11 -6.07 -23.97
CA GLY A 511 22.85 -5.43 -24.33
C GLY A 511 22.26 -4.60 -23.19
N ALA A 512 21.02 -4.19 -23.35
CA ALA A 512 20.24 -3.50 -22.33
C ALA A 512 18.78 -3.94 -22.40
N LEU A 513 18.04 -3.72 -21.32
CA LEU A 513 16.58 -3.78 -21.31
C LEU A 513 16.06 -2.64 -20.45
N ALA A 514 15.27 -1.74 -21.04
CA ALA A 514 14.65 -0.64 -20.33
C ALA A 514 13.24 -0.34 -20.83
N ASP A 515 12.37 0.08 -19.93
CA ASP A 515 11.06 0.64 -20.30
C ASP A 515 11.18 2.15 -20.43
N LEU A 516 10.52 2.72 -21.44
CA LEU A 516 10.51 4.15 -21.73
C LEU A 516 9.16 4.77 -21.38
N PHE A 517 9.23 5.94 -20.75
CA PHE A 517 8.06 6.71 -20.34
C PHE A 517 8.17 8.15 -20.80
N ASP A 518 7.05 8.69 -21.30
CA ASP A 518 6.99 10.05 -21.82
C ASP A 518 7.21 11.09 -20.71
N ILE A 519 8.13 12.02 -20.95
CA ILE A 519 8.42 13.14 -20.04
C ILE A 519 8.27 14.51 -20.70
N SER A 520 7.64 14.59 -21.88
CA SER A 520 7.45 15.84 -22.63
C SER A 520 6.77 16.93 -21.80
N CYS A 521 5.77 16.58 -20.99
CA CYS A 521 5.08 17.54 -20.13
C CYS A 521 5.95 18.09 -18.99
N LEU A 522 7.01 17.40 -18.58
CA LEU A 522 7.95 17.92 -17.58
C LEU A 522 8.75 19.11 -18.11
N ALA A 523 8.87 19.27 -19.43
CA ALA A 523 9.61 20.37 -20.04
C ALA A 523 9.05 21.76 -19.66
N LYS A 524 7.79 21.85 -19.20
CA LYS A 524 7.20 23.09 -18.65
C LYS A 524 7.89 23.56 -17.36
N SER A 525 8.54 22.65 -16.63
CA SER A 525 9.31 22.94 -15.41
C SER A 525 10.72 22.38 -15.56
N LYS A 526 11.67 23.25 -15.91
CA LYS A 526 13.09 22.87 -16.06
C LYS A 526 13.61 22.11 -14.83
N THR A 527 13.23 22.54 -13.63
CA THR A 527 13.67 21.89 -12.38
C THR A 527 13.19 20.46 -12.25
N LEU A 528 11.93 20.17 -12.58
CA LEU A 528 11.39 18.80 -12.54
C LEU A 528 11.94 17.96 -13.69
N PHE A 529 12.06 18.56 -14.88
CA PHE A 529 12.65 17.92 -16.04
C PHE A 529 14.09 17.49 -15.76
N ASP A 530 14.91 18.33 -15.14
CA ASP A 530 16.31 18.00 -14.80
C ASP A 530 16.41 16.89 -13.75
N LYS A 531 15.54 16.90 -12.73
CA LYS A 531 15.59 15.95 -11.60
C LYS A 531 14.96 14.59 -11.85
N VAL A 532 14.19 14.43 -12.94
CA VAL A 532 13.41 13.20 -13.18
C VAL A 532 14.27 11.95 -13.23
N THR A 533 15.46 12.03 -13.82
CA THR A 533 16.36 10.87 -13.95
C THR A 533 16.98 10.49 -12.60
N ASP A 534 17.38 11.49 -11.80
CA ASP A 534 17.90 11.27 -10.44
C ASP A 534 16.86 10.57 -9.55
N ALA A 535 15.61 11.00 -9.65
CA ALA A 535 14.52 10.36 -8.91
C ALA A 535 14.22 8.95 -9.42
N ALA A 536 14.22 8.76 -10.75
CA ALA A 536 13.98 7.45 -11.35
C ALA A 536 15.03 6.42 -10.91
N ILE A 537 16.31 6.80 -10.92
CA ILE A 537 17.37 5.89 -10.50
C ILE A 537 17.35 5.65 -8.99
N ALA A 538 17.01 6.65 -8.18
CA ALA A 538 16.92 6.50 -6.72
C ALA A 538 15.86 5.46 -6.33
N ILE A 539 14.71 5.46 -7.00
CA ILE A 539 13.67 4.44 -6.77
C ILE A 539 14.11 3.10 -7.35
N TRP A 540 14.68 3.09 -8.55
CA TRP A 540 15.04 1.85 -9.24
C TRP A 540 16.14 1.07 -8.52
N GLN A 541 17.16 1.73 -7.99
CA GLN A 541 18.24 1.07 -7.23
C GLN A 541 17.70 0.26 -6.05
N HIS A 542 16.70 0.79 -5.34
CA HIS A 542 16.10 0.18 -4.16
C HIS A 542 14.95 -0.78 -4.48
N ALA A 543 14.55 -0.90 -5.74
CA ALA A 543 13.54 -1.86 -6.16
C ALA A 543 14.08 -3.30 -6.05
N PRO A 544 13.43 -4.23 -5.32
CA PRO A 544 13.80 -5.64 -5.37
C PRO A 544 13.74 -6.22 -6.80
N PRO A 545 14.49 -7.31 -7.08
CA PRO A 545 14.69 -7.85 -8.44
C PRO A 545 13.42 -8.29 -9.17
N ASN A 546 12.31 -8.45 -8.45
CA ASN A 546 11.03 -8.93 -8.94
C ASN A 546 10.02 -7.81 -9.26
N LEU A 547 10.39 -6.53 -9.09
CA LEU A 547 9.52 -5.39 -9.40
C LEU A 547 9.58 -5.03 -10.89
N SER A 548 8.41 -4.70 -11.43
CA SER A 548 8.32 -4.10 -12.75
C SER A 548 8.78 -2.63 -12.70
N THR A 549 9.48 -2.21 -13.74
CA THR A 549 9.81 -0.82 -14.10
C THR A 549 8.56 0.10 -14.14
N LYS A 550 7.37 -0.45 -14.44
CA LYS A 550 6.10 0.28 -14.35
C LYS A 550 5.72 0.66 -12.90
N THR A 551 6.06 -0.17 -11.93
CA THR A 551 5.85 0.13 -10.49
C THR A 551 6.76 1.27 -10.03
N VAL A 552 7.98 1.35 -10.57
CA VAL A 552 8.92 2.46 -10.32
C VAL A 552 8.34 3.78 -10.82
N MET A 553 7.73 3.78 -12.01
CA MET A 553 7.05 4.96 -12.56
C MET A 553 5.79 5.34 -11.79
N ASN A 554 5.07 4.37 -11.23
CA ASN A 554 3.99 4.69 -10.30
C ASN A 554 4.52 5.41 -9.05
N GLY A 555 5.72 5.07 -8.58
CA GLY A 555 6.42 5.82 -7.53
C GLY A 555 6.83 7.24 -7.92
N LEU A 556 6.98 7.53 -9.22
CA LEU A 556 7.30 8.87 -9.76
C LEU A 556 6.05 9.72 -10.07
N GLN A 557 4.85 9.22 -9.76
CA GLN A 557 3.58 9.93 -10.01
C GLN A 557 3.49 11.30 -9.33
N THR A 558 4.30 11.56 -8.29
CA THR A 558 4.41 12.86 -7.64
C THR A 558 5.10 13.92 -8.53
N MET A 559 5.92 13.50 -9.49
CA MET A 559 6.60 14.38 -10.45
C MET A 559 5.96 14.33 -11.85
N ILE A 560 5.50 13.17 -12.31
CA ILE A 560 4.90 12.99 -13.64
C ILE A 560 3.43 12.58 -13.47
N LYS A 561 2.51 13.47 -13.86
CA LYS A 561 1.08 13.17 -13.92
C LYS A 561 0.81 12.16 -15.04
N ASN A 562 0.32 10.96 -14.70
CA ASN A 562 0.00 9.85 -15.62
C ASN A 562 1.17 9.46 -16.55
N PRO A 563 2.20 8.74 -16.07
CA PRO A 563 3.33 8.35 -16.90
C PRO A 563 2.86 7.48 -18.08
N ILE A 564 2.98 8.00 -19.30
CA ILE A 564 2.61 7.28 -20.52
C ILE A 564 3.74 6.34 -20.88
N PHE A 565 3.47 5.04 -20.87
CA PHE A 565 4.40 4.03 -21.37
C PHE A 565 4.53 4.14 -22.90
N LEU A 566 5.73 4.42 -23.37
CA LEU A 566 6.03 4.61 -24.79
C LEU A 566 6.53 3.33 -25.45
N GLY A 567 7.22 2.45 -24.73
CA GLY A 567 7.79 1.25 -25.32
C GLY A 567 9.00 0.73 -24.56
N GLN A 568 9.79 -0.12 -25.22
CA GLN A 568 10.97 -0.74 -24.63
C GLN A 568 12.23 -0.44 -25.45
N HIS A 569 13.36 -0.39 -24.76
CA HIS A 569 14.69 -0.29 -25.36
C HIS A 569 15.46 -1.56 -25.06
N TYR A 570 15.94 -2.21 -26.12
CA TYR A 570 16.74 -3.42 -26.03
C TYR A 570 17.66 -3.53 -27.25
N TYR A 571 18.47 -4.60 -27.33
CA TYR A 571 19.39 -4.82 -28.44
C TYR A 571 18.89 -5.96 -29.32
N VAL A 572 19.04 -5.78 -30.63
CA VAL A 572 18.70 -6.78 -31.65
C VAL A 572 19.91 -7.04 -32.55
N THR A 573 19.96 -8.22 -33.15
CA THR A 573 20.87 -8.48 -34.27
C THR A 573 20.59 -7.46 -35.37
N ASN A 574 21.65 -6.92 -35.98
CA ASN A 574 21.51 -5.93 -37.05
C ASN A 574 20.60 -6.47 -38.17
N PRO A 575 19.41 -5.87 -38.40
CA PRO A 575 18.44 -6.40 -39.35
C PRO A 575 18.85 -6.21 -40.82
N ILE A 576 19.86 -5.36 -41.08
CA ILE A 576 20.35 -5.06 -42.43
C ILE A 576 21.52 -6.00 -42.80
N THR A 577 22.49 -6.15 -41.90
CA THR A 577 23.71 -6.94 -42.17
C THR A 577 23.65 -8.37 -41.64
N GLY A 578 22.66 -8.70 -40.80
CA GLY A 578 22.54 -9.99 -40.12
C GLY A 578 23.66 -10.29 -39.10
N THR A 579 24.55 -9.33 -38.85
CA THR A 579 25.76 -9.51 -38.02
C THR A 579 25.98 -8.32 -37.09
N GLY A 580 26.43 -8.61 -35.86
CA GLY A 580 26.53 -7.61 -34.80
C GLY A 580 25.17 -7.26 -34.17
N VAL A 581 25.20 -6.48 -33.10
CA VAL A 581 23.99 -6.05 -32.37
C VAL A 581 23.86 -4.54 -32.37
N ASN A 582 22.63 -4.07 -32.51
CA ASN A 582 22.28 -2.66 -32.50
C ASN A 582 21.18 -2.39 -31.46
N PRO A 583 21.22 -1.23 -30.79
CA PRO A 583 20.12 -0.79 -29.96
C PRO A 583 18.86 -0.52 -30.78
N MET A 584 17.73 -0.95 -30.23
CA MET A 584 16.39 -0.76 -30.75
C MET A 584 15.55 -0.01 -29.70
N TRP A 585 14.66 0.85 -30.18
CA TRP A 585 13.59 1.45 -29.40
C TRP A 585 12.28 1.02 -30.04
N ASP A 586 11.53 0.17 -29.35
CA ASP A 586 10.32 -0.47 -29.85
C ASP A 586 9.09 0.11 -29.15
N PHE A 587 8.30 0.90 -29.88
CA PHE A 587 7.06 1.50 -29.41
C PHE A 587 5.83 0.74 -29.93
N THR A 588 5.99 -0.39 -30.64
CA THR A 588 4.87 -1.18 -31.18
C THR A 588 3.93 -1.73 -30.10
N SER A 589 4.38 -1.81 -28.85
CA SER A 589 3.57 -2.27 -27.70
C SER A 589 2.78 -1.16 -26.99
N SER A 590 3.07 0.12 -27.26
CA SER A 590 2.38 1.26 -26.61
C SER A 590 0.96 1.45 -27.13
N SER A 591 0.04 1.88 -26.25
CA SER A 591 -1.36 2.14 -26.61
C SER A 591 -1.52 3.14 -27.76
N ALA A 592 -0.59 4.10 -27.91
CA ALA A 592 -0.64 5.13 -28.95
C ALA A 592 -0.24 4.60 -30.34
N THR A 593 0.59 3.56 -30.39
CA THR A 593 1.26 3.06 -31.60
C THR A 593 1.01 1.57 -31.86
N ARG A 594 0.15 0.91 -31.07
CA ARG A 594 -0.13 -0.55 -31.10
C ARG A 594 -0.56 -1.11 -32.46
N LYS A 595 -1.03 -0.26 -33.37
CA LYS A 595 -1.48 -0.66 -34.72
C LYS A 595 -0.45 -0.40 -35.82
N ASN A 596 0.73 0.14 -35.49
CA ASN A 596 1.77 0.46 -36.45
C ASN A 596 2.99 -0.45 -36.22
N SER A 597 3.22 -1.39 -37.15
CA SER A 597 4.36 -2.31 -37.10
C SER A 597 5.71 -1.60 -37.24
N GLU A 598 5.71 -0.40 -37.84
CA GLU A 598 6.91 0.40 -38.10
C GLU A 598 7.26 1.34 -36.93
N ALA A 599 6.50 1.29 -35.82
CA ALA A 599 6.70 2.12 -34.63
C ALA A 599 7.91 1.68 -33.79
N TYR A 600 9.06 1.53 -34.42
CA TYR A 600 10.34 1.27 -33.78
C TYR A 600 11.46 2.00 -34.52
N VAL A 601 12.66 2.02 -33.94
CA VAL A 601 13.88 2.41 -34.64
C VAL A 601 15.04 1.54 -34.18
N VAL A 602 15.83 1.05 -35.13
CA VAL A 602 17.15 0.47 -34.85
C VAL A 602 18.22 1.48 -35.27
N ALA A 603 19.16 1.77 -34.38
CA ALA A 603 20.17 2.80 -34.63
C ALA A 603 21.59 2.32 -34.31
N ALA A 604 22.59 3.00 -34.87
CA ALA A 604 24.01 2.77 -34.59
C ALA A 604 24.65 4.02 -33.99
N LYS A 605 25.56 3.83 -33.03
CA LYS A 605 26.29 4.93 -32.39
C LYS A 605 27.15 5.62 -33.44
N SER A 606 26.87 6.89 -33.71
CA SER A 606 27.65 7.74 -34.61
C SER A 606 28.63 8.63 -33.83
N TYR A 607 28.27 9.01 -32.61
CA TYR A 607 29.13 9.79 -31.71
C TYR A 607 28.80 9.47 -30.24
N GLY A 608 29.75 9.70 -29.33
CA GLY A 608 29.46 9.70 -27.90
C GLY A 608 30.62 10.21 -27.06
N SER A 609 30.32 10.55 -25.82
CA SER A 609 31.27 11.02 -24.81
C SER A 609 30.99 10.39 -23.47
N ALA A 610 31.96 10.46 -22.56
CA ALA A 610 31.71 10.18 -21.15
C ALA A 610 30.58 11.07 -20.60
N ALA A 611 29.83 10.55 -19.63
CA ALA A 611 28.80 11.31 -18.95
C ALA A 611 29.42 12.49 -18.16
N PRO A 612 28.85 13.71 -18.22
CA PRO A 612 29.38 14.86 -17.48
C PRO A 612 29.38 14.70 -15.96
N THR A 613 28.55 13.79 -15.44
CA THR A 613 28.28 13.58 -14.01
C THR A 613 29.27 12.62 -13.33
N GLY A 614 30.11 11.91 -14.09
CA GLY A 614 31.17 11.06 -13.55
C GLY A 614 31.27 9.69 -14.22
N THR A 615 32.26 8.90 -13.79
CA THR A 615 32.62 7.61 -14.39
C THR A 615 31.68 6.45 -14.05
N GLN A 616 30.75 6.64 -13.12
CA GLN A 616 29.74 5.66 -12.75
C GLN A 616 28.55 5.61 -13.72
N ASP A 617 28.37 6.67 -14.52
CA ASP A 617 27.25 6.83 -15.42
C ASP A 617 27.64 6.40 -16.84
N ILE A 618 26.72 5.74 -17.54
CA ILE A 618 26.97 5.31 -18.94
C ILE A 618 27.10 6.51 -19.87
N ASP A 619 27.90 6.33 -20.93
CA ASP A 619 28.19 7.37 -21.92
C ASP A 619 26.92 8.01 -22.51
N TRP A 620 27.03 9.31 -22.76
CA TRP A 620 26.08 10.03 -23.61
C TRP A 620 26.39 9.68 -25.05
N VAL A 621 25.36 9.40 -25.85
CA VAL A 621 25.53 8.91 -27.22
C VAL A 621 24.55 9.58 -28.16
N TYR A 622 25.01 9.75 -29.40
CA TYR A 622 24.21 10.14 -30.55
C TYR A 622 24.20 8.98 -31.54
N LEU A 623 23.01 8.53 -31.91
CA LEU A 623 22.80 7.41 -32.79
C LEU A 623 21.98 7.79 -34.02
N THR A 624 22.32 7.20 -35.16
CA THR A 624 21.62 7.40 -36.43
C THR A 624 20.88 6.12 -36.81
N ASN A 625 19.63 6.26 -37.27
CA ASN A 625 18.82 5.14 -37.78
C ASN A 625 19.56 4.46 -38.94
N ILE A 626 19.64 3.13 -38.91
CA ILE A 626 20.33 2.33 -39.92
C ILE A 626 19.44 1.93 -41.11
N GLY A 627 18.24 2.51 -41.21
CA GLY A 627 17.23 2.19 -42.22
C GLY A 627 16.22 1.13 -41.76
N ALA A 628 15.99 0.98 -40.45
CA ALA A 628 15.04 0.02 -39.90
C ALA A 628 14.10 0.69 -38.88
N GLY A 629 12.80 0.69 -39.22
CA GLY A 629 11.74 1.33 -38.46
C GLY A 629 11.62 2.85 -38.72
N GLU A 630 10.44 3.38 -38.43
CA GLU A 630 10.02 4.74 -38.79
C GLU A 630 9.86 5.68 -37.58
N LEU A 631 10.23 5.23 -36.38
CA LEU A 631 10.02 5.99 -35.14
C LEU A 631 10.89 7.25 -35.01
N ALA A 632 12.12 7.22 -35.54
CA ALA A 632 13.05 8.35 -35.48
C ALA A 632 14.14 8.25 -36.57
N ASN A 633 14.69 9.39 -37.00
CA ASN A 633 15.91 9.42 -37.80
C ASN A 633 17.17 9.38 -36.93
N VAL A 634 17.14 10.05 -35.77
CA VAL A 634 18.27 10.11 -34.85
C VAL A 634 17.80 10.00 -33.40
N VAL A 635 18.64 9.42 -32.54
CA VAL A 635 18.37 9.23 -31.10
C VAL A 635 19.54 9.75 -30.28
N TYR A 636 19.24 10.58 -29.28
CA TYR A 636 20.22 11.02 -28.28
C TYR A 636 19.95 10.30 -26.96
N ARG A 637 21.01 9.83 -26.30
CA ARG A 637 20.97 9.42 -24.89
C ARG A 637 21.75 10.44 -24.07
N THR A 638 21.06 11.08 -23.14
CA THR A 638 21.63 12.12 -22.26
C THR A 638 21.20 11.87 -20.82
N ASP A 639 21.74 12.66 -19.89
CA ASP A 639 21.40 12.64 -18.46
C ASP A 639 21.29 11.21 -17.93
N THR A 640 22.38 10.47 -18.07
CA THR A 640 22.50 9.07 -17.67
C THR A 640 22.84 8.99 -16.18
N LYS A 641 22.28 8.00 -15.50
CA LYS A 641 22.59 7.69 -14.10
C LYS A 641 22.86 6.20 -13.97
N LEU A 642 24.05 5.88 -13.44
CA LEU A 642 24.60 4.55 -13.27
C LEU A 642 24.70 3.77 -14.59
N GLY A 643 24.73 2.45 -14.47
CA GLY A 643 24.80 1.52 -15.59
C GLY A 643 26.21 1.07 -15.95
N GLN A 644 27.28 1.68 -15.41
CA GLN A 644 28.65 1.19 -15.65
C GLN A 644 28.96 -0.05 -14.79
N PRO A 645 29.69 -1.04 -15.33
CA PRO A 645 30.11 -2.21 -14.57
C PRO A 645 31.33 -1.87 -13.68
N PRO A 646 31.67 -2.74 -12.71
CA PRO A 646 32.98 -2.68 -12.03
C PRO A 646 34.15 -2.72 -13.01
N ALA A 647 35.33 -2.25 -12.58
CA ALA A 647 36.51 -2.12 -13.45
C ALA A 647 37.03 -3.46 -14.01
N SER A 648 36.77 -4.59 -13.35
CA SER A 648 37.23 -5.92 -13.78
C SER A 648 36.27 -7.03 -13.36
N CYS A 649 36.44 -8.19 -13.99
CA CYS A 649 35.66 -9.40 -13.73
C CYS A 649 36.52 -10.66 -13.83
N THR A 650 36.06 -11.75 -13.22
CA THR A 650 36.68 -13.07 -13.36
C THR A 650 36.15 -13.75 -14.62
N PRO A 651 36.99 -14.15 -15.60
CA PRO A 651 36.54 -14.88 -16.78
C PRO A 651 35.66 -16.09 -16.42
N GLY A 652 34.51 -16.23 -17.09
CA GLY A 652 33.53 -17.27 -16.80
C GLY A 652 32.52 -16.95 -15.70
N SER A 653 32.55 -15.73 -15.13
CA SER A 653 31.49 -15.25 -14.23
C SER A 653 30.15 -15.03 -14.94
N ASP A 654 29.06 -15.16 -14.17
CA ASP A 654 27.70 -14.93 -14.66
C ASP A 654 27.51 -13.51 -15.21
N PRO A 655 26.58 -13.30 -16.16
CA PRO A 655 26.28 -11.97 -16.69
C PRO A 655 25.88 -10.98 -15.58
N LEU A 656 26.42 -9.76 -15.67
CA LEU A 656 26.16 -8.69 -14.73
C LEU A 656 25.04 -7.78 -15.24
N TYR A 657 24.04 -7.53 -14.38
CA TYR A 657 22.93 -6.62 -14.65
C TYR A 657 23.08 -5.37 -13.80
N VAL A 658 23.41 -4.24 -14.42
CA VAL A 658 23.60 -2.96 -13.73
C VAL A 658 22.40 -2.07 -13.99
N LYS A 659 21.69 -1.69 -12.92
CA LYS A 659 20.55 -0.77 -13.00
C LYS A 659 21.00 0.60 -13.49
N TYR A 660 20.21 1.20 -14.39
CA TYR A 660 20.47 2.54 -14.91
C TYR A 660 19.15 3.29 -15.17
N ALA A 661 19.26 4.60 -15.28
CA ALA A 661 18.23 5.46 -15.86
C ALA A 661 18.87 6.45 -16.83
N ALA A 662 18.14 6.88 -17.86
CA ALA A 662 18.63 7.84 -18.85
C ALA A 662 17.49 8.59 -19.52
N LYS A 663 17.77 9.78 -20.08
CA LYS A 663 16.86 10.43 -21.03
C LYS A 663 17.18 10.01 -22.45
N TYR A 664 16.13 9.71 -23.22
CA TYR A 664 16.22 9.47 -24.66
C TYR A 664 15.42 10.54 -25.41
N TRP A 665 16.04 11.11 -26.44
CA TRP A 665 15.44 12.10 -27.32
C TRP A 665 15.42 11.55 -28.74
N LEU A 666 14.23 11.39 -29.28
CA LEU A 666 13.98 10.83 -30.60
C LEU A 666 13.58 11.97 -31.52
N TYR A 667 14.32 12.15 -32.62
CA TYR A 667 14.13 13.24 -33.57
C TYR A 667 13.86 12.68 -34.97
N GLY A 668 12.94 13.32 -35.70
CA GLY A 668 12.48 12.89 -37.02
C GLY A 668 11.61 11.63 -36.98
N GLY A 669 11.54 10.91 -38.09
CA GLY A 669 10.59 9.80 -38.28
C GLY A 669 9.21 10.26 -38.74
N SER A 670 8.50 9.37 -39.44
CA SER A 670 7.12 9.58 -39.91
C SER A 670 6.08 9.33 -38.82
N ILE A 671 6.46 8.64 -37.74
CA ILE A 671 5.61 8.30 -36.59
C ILE A 671 5.85 9.32 -35.47
N ALA A 672 5.70 10.60 -35.78
CA ALA A 672 5.83 11.69 -34.81
C ALA A 672 4.51 11.91 -34.05
N LYS A 673 4.60 12.40 -32.81
CA LYS A 673 3.47 13.10 -32.16
C LYS A 673 3.14 14.33 -33.00
N HIS A 674 1.87 14.54 -33.35
CA HIS A 674 1.41 15.83 -33.87
C HIS A 674 1.62 16.94 -32.83
#